data_AF-R7ZRM0-F1
#
_entry.id   AF-R7ZRM0-F1
#
_cell.length_a   1.000
_cell.length_b   1.000
_cell.length_c   1.000
_cell.angle_alpha   90.00
_cell.angle_beta   90.00
_cell.angle_gamma   90.00
#
_symmetry.space_group_name_H-M   'P 1'
#
loop_
_entity.id
_entity.type
_entity.pdbx_description
1 polymer ?
#
loop_
_entity_poly.entity_id
_entity_poly.type
_entity_poly.pdbx_seq_one_letter_code
_entity_poly.pdbx_strand_id
1 'polypeptide(L)'
;MNSLDFPLVGTEHFYFPFILNGLNFFPTEKRDSVLLTDTASNSVLVNRDIFIHAINKAQLFVEWLKTNNAKNLSLIAQSRIPTALTEIEVINWFKNNIQIPYRHFLIEQEIVETASEKIKIKNAVIPKFPGTKEQNDQFWEILNNYFGANKICRKEHLSSWQDNLGIESEIETWGKKVFYTIEDLVREIQSKITLENISLQGSQHTNIQWLNSVYKFLIDNELIKHFKEYKIIPTIKGTLKSLNDDIYIEKETKIPNEFISIFKSLKNEDWNDILIHRDLIQIDNSHASKTIKDISDEINKILNYEEKNQYGQVQRTYIDRANAEVVLLDILSISSSNSNDSFQSKLFNSAKLFFKSEKQPIVINGISDFNFNPAKRQLIKLLHNKIEAAKKLTNLGIENSEKWLLDHLLLLQESSEFKTLLEFGNIIPNRKGDFCAFVNEIFAYGTSENPLDDDLIKILFELNNAEDWDKYLVSDYFRSLKLPAKTIEELATKLKEELEKLRIDNAFSTKSGAILKLIHWCSDSKNKFVAERYFDWFISQKDKIFVNISLEDSEVGGNIVKLLSNKEKLNDLVTLAESGISLTQLSEIAEIAKSISIEEIKNLAQQLKDEQDDFEFKKKIGEAVERAFIEAFSSVNLPYNIIYQGVGSQDVVISNPVNSKSFYIELKSLSPTNWDKSLKLAVSQARKAVDQVNEGNYVVSVLVRPSNWELATADFIILLY
;
A
#
# COMPACT_ATOMS: atom_id res chain seq x y z
N MET A 1 34.77 -96.72 48.32
CA MET A 1 35.13 -95.29 48.34
C MET A 1 35.90 -94.99 47.07
N ASN A 2 35.32 -94.27 46.12
CA ASN A 2 36.06 -93.58 45.06
C ASN A 2 35.27 -92.31 44.72
N SER A 3 36.02 -91.21 44.69
CA SER A 3 35.63 -89.81 44.86
C SER A 3 34.46 -89.34 44.01
N LEU A 4 33.55 -88.65 44.68
CA LEU A 4 32.32 -88.03 44.17
C LEU A 4 32.52 -86.51 43.94
N ASP A 5 33.75 -86.01 43.81
CA ASP A 5 34.06 -84.65 44.26
C ASP A 5 34.37 -83.59 43.20
N PHE A 6 34.35 -83.86 41.89
CA PHE A 6 34.61 -82.79 40.91
C PHE A 6 33.79 -82.93 39.61
N PRO A 7 33.32 -81.82 39.02
CA PRO A 7 32.60 -81.85 37.75
C PRO A 7 33.46 -82.43 36.63
N LEU A 8 32.83 -83.11 35.66
CA LEU A 8 33.47 -83.60 34.43
C LEU A 8 34.22 -82.45 33.73
N VAL A 9 35.44 -82.71 33.25
CA VAL A 9 36.28 -81.71 32.56
C VAL A 9 35.63 -81.40 31.20
N GLY A 10 35.30 -80.14 30.89
CA GLY A 10 34.55 -79.75 29.68
C GLY A 10 33.08 -79.36 29.92
N THR A 11 32.59 -79.48 31.17
CA THR A 11 31.23 -79.04 31.55
C THR A 11 31.06 -77.52 31.60
N GLU A 12 32.14 -76.75 31.65
CA GLU A 12 32.16 -75.30 31.51
C GLU A 12 31.63 -74.82 30.14
N HIS A 13 31.63 -75.72 29.16
CA HIS A 13 31.08 -75.52 27.83
C HIS A 13 29.69 -76.12 27.66
N PHE A 14 29.09 -76.63 28.75
CA PHE A 14 27.77 -77.22 28.75
C PHE A 14 26.73 -76.19 29.20
N TYR A 15 26.11 -75.52 28.22
CA TYR A 15 25.23 -74.38 28.46
C TYR A 15 23.81 -74.82 28.86
N PHE A 16 23.70 -75.35 30.07
CA PHE A 16 22.45 -75.68 30.76
C PHE A 16 22.33 -74.82 32.02
N PRO A 17 21.14 -74.31 32.39
CA PRO A 17 21.01 -73.36 33.48
C PRO A 17 21.15 -74.02 34.87
N PHE A 18 21.31 -75.34 34.91
CA PHE A 18 21.46 -76.12 36.13
C PHE A 18 22.63 -77.08 36.02
N ILE A 19 23.19 -77.47 37.15
CA ILE A 19 24.22 -78.52 37.20
C ILE A 19 23.52 -79.87 37.27
N LEU A 20 23.87 -80.78 36.35
CA LEU A 20 23.41 -82.16 36.37
C LEU A 20 24.47 -83.04 37.03
N ASN A 21 24.08 -83.74 38.09
CA ASN A 21 24.94 -84.70 38.78
C ASN A 21 24.16 -86.01 38.98
N GLY A 22 24.82 -87.15 38.74
CA GLY A 22 24.20 -88.47 38.87
C GLY A 22 25.18 -89.62 38.69
N LEU A 23 24.90 -90.75 39.36
CA LEU A 23 25.73 -91.96 39.30
C LEU A 23 25.59 -92.75 37.99
N ASN A 24 24.58 -92.44 37.20
CA ASN A 24 24.19 -93.21 36.01
C ASN A 24 24.69 -92.60 34.68
N PHE A 25 25.54 -91.57 34.74
CA PHE A 25 26.16 -91.01 33.55
C PHE A 25 27.28 -91.92 33.03
N PHE A 26 27.29 -92.15 31.71
CA PHE A 26 28.39 -92.82 31.02
C PHE A 26 29.31 -91.78 30.36
N PRO A 27 30.55 -91.59 30.81
CA PRO A 27 31.43 -90.59 30.22
C PRO A 27 32.10 -91.10 28.92
N THR A 28 32.59 -90.19 28.06
CA THR A 28 33.33 -90.51 26.81
C THR A 28 34.68 -91.17 27.11
N GLU A 29 35.42 -90.63 28.08
CA GLU A 29 36.63 -91.19 28.67
C GLU A 29 36.56 -91.08 30.20
N LYS A 30 37.56 -91.61 30.93
CA LYS A 30 37.52 -91.71 32.40
C LYS A 30 37.28 -90.39 33.15
N ARG A 31 37.31 -89.20 32.53
CA ARG A 31 37.07 -87.86 33.12
C ARG A 31 36.67 -86.74 32.13
N ASP A 32 36.30 -87.06 30.90
CA ASP A 32 36.17 -86.06 29.83
C ASP A 32 34.71 -85.55 29.71
N SER A 33 33.95 -85.95 28.69
CA SER A 33 32.59 -85.47 28.44
C SER A 33 31.52 -86.56 28.67
N VAL A 34 30.24 -86.23 28.42
CA VAL A 34 29.13 -87.21 28.44
C VAL A 34 29.02 -87.89 27.08
N LEU A 35 28.99 -89.23 27.05
CA LEU A 35 28.91 -89.99 25.81
C LEU A 35 27.52 -89.81 25.16
N LEU A 36 27.46 -89.06 24.06
CA LEU A 36 26.23 -88.80 23.30
C LEU A 36 26.31 -89.27 21.82
N THR A 37 27.48 -89.78 21.43
CA THR A 37 27.88 -90.24 20.10
C THR A 37 27.81 -91.78 20.03
N ASP A 38 27.48 -92.37 18.87
CA ASP A 38 27.14 -93.81 18.67
C ASP A 38 25.72 -94.24 19.14
N THR A 39 24.72 -94.02 18.28
CA THR A 39 23.29 -94.25 18.58
C THR A 39 22.90 -95.71 18.85
N ALA A 40 23.78 -96.67 18.57
CA ALA A 40 23.53 -98.09 18.83
C ALA A 40 23.91 -98.53 20.25
N SER A 41 24.69 -97.71 20.99
CA SER A 41 25.14 -98.04 22.34
C SER A 41 24.07 -97.76 23.40
N ASN A 42 23.77 -98.75 24.25
CA ASN A 42 22.84 -98.59 25.37
C ASN A 42 23.27 -97.45 26.31
N SER A 43 24.58 -97.21 26.47
CA SER A 43 25.11 -96.13 27.30
C SER A 43 24.71 -94.75 26.80
N VAL A 44 24.64 -94.57 25.47
CA VAL A 44 24.24 -93.31 24.83
C VAL A 44 22.74 -93.07 25.02
N LEU A 45 21.93 -94.11 24.86
CA LEU A 45 20.48 -94.02 25.10
C LEU A 45 20.19 -93.62 26.55
N VAL A 46 20.88 -94.22 27.53
CA VAL A 46 20.73 -93.86 28.95
C VAL A 46 21.11 -92.40 29.20
N ASN A 47 22.24 -91.92 28.67
CA ASN A 47 22.63 -90.51 28.82
C ASN A 47 21.62 -89.56 28.18
N ARG A 48 21.11 -89.88 26.98
CA ARG A 48 20.09 -89.10 26.28
C ARG A 48 18.78 -89.02 27.08
N ASP A 49 18.35 -90.13 27.67
CA ASP A 49 17.18 -90.19 28.55
C ASP A 49 17.37 -89.35 29.82
N ILE A 50 18.57 -89.35 30.41
CA ILE A 50 18.90 -88.50 31.56
C ILE A 50 18.74 -87.01 31.19
N PHE A 51 19.23 -86.57 30.04
CA PHE A 51 19.08 -85.19 29.59
C PHE A 51 17.63 -84.81 29.34
N ILE A 52 16.84 -85.68 28.70
CA ILE A 52 15.40 -85.45 28.49
C ILE A 52 14.68 -85.34 29.85
N HIS A 53 15.01 -86.22 30.80
CA HIS A 53 14.45 -86.15 32.15
C HIS A 53 14.86 -84.87 32.88
N ALA A 54 16.11 -84.45 32.73
CA ALA A 54 16.63 -83.20 33.30
C ALA A 54 15.86 -81.97 32.79
N ILE A 55 15.51 -81.92 31.49
CA ILE A 55 14.66 -80.85 30.95
C ILE A 55 13.29 -80.82 31.63
N ASN A 56 12.65 -81.98 31.79
CA ASN A 56 11.35 -82.05 32.48
C ASN A 56 11.45 -81.57 33.94
N LYS A 57 12.55 -81.86 34.63
CA LYS A 57 12.79 -81.38 36.00
C LYS A 57 13.11 -79.88 36.06
N ALA A 58 13.88 -79.37 35.10
CA ALA A 58 14.16 -77.96 34.95
C ALA A 58 12.87 -77.15 34.79
N GLN A 59 11.93 -77.61 33.97
CA GLN A 59 10.62 -76.96 33.79
C GLN A 59 9.85 -76.83 35.12
N LEU A 60 9.81 -77.90 35.93
CA LEU A 60 9.18 -77.86 37.25
C LEU A 60 9.87 -76.87 38.20
N PHE A 61 11.20 -76.78 38.12
CA PHE A 61 11.95 -75.84 38.95
C PHE A 61 11.73 -74.38 38.50
N VAL A 62 11.58 -74.12 37.21
CA VAL A 62 11.18 -72.79 36.69
C VAL A 62 9.81 -72.39 37.24
N GLU A 63 8.83 -73.30 37.28
CA GLU A 63 7.51 -73.02 37.89
C GLU A 63 7.62 -72.73 39.39
N TRP A 64 8.48 -73.45 40.10
CA TRP A 64 8.76 -73.18 41.50
C TRP A 64 9.39 -71.79 41.70
N LEU A 65 10.37 -71.41 40.87
CA LEU A 65 10.99 -70.07 40.91
C LEU A 65 9.97 -68.95 40.67
N LYS A 66 9.05 -69.15 39.72
CA LYS A 66 7.94 -68.20 39.46
C LYS A 66 7.04 -68.06 40.68
N THR A 67 6.58 -69.18 41.25
CA THR A 67 5.70 -69.22 42.42
C THR A 67 6.33 -68.54 43.64
N ASN A 68 7.65 -68.62 43.77
CA ASN A 68 8.41 -67.98 44.85
C ASN A 68 8.92 -66.56 44.49
N ASN A 69 8.43 -65.98 43.40
CA ASN A 69 8.79 -64.63 42.93
C ASN A 69 10.30 -64.37 42.81
N ALA A 70 11.08 -65.38 42.44
CA ALA A 70 12.53 -65.27 42.26
C ALA A 70 12.90 -64.18 41.24
N LYS A 71 14.06 -63.54 41.45
CA LYS A 71 14.50 -62.39 40.65
C LYS A 71 15.60 -62.75 39.66
N ASN A 72 15.81 -61.89 38.67
CA ASN A 72 16.80 -62.01 37.61
C ASN A 72 16.78 -63.39 36.92
N LEU A 73 15.60 -63.78 36.44
CA LEU A 73 15.36 -65.08 35.82
C LEU A 73 15.96 -65.23 34.42
N SER A 74 16.78 -64.28 33.94
CA SER A 74 17.53 -64.42 32.69
C SER A 74 18.47 -65.63 32.68
N LEU A 75 19.02 -65.99 33.85
CA LEU A 75 19.98 -67.09 33.99
C LEU A 75 19.38 -68.44 33.56
N ILE A 76 18.08 -68.65 33.80
CA ILE A 76 17.42 -69.91 33.41
C ILE A 76 17.26 -70.05 31.90
N ALA A 77 17.49 -68.97 31.12
CA ALA A 77 17.45 -68.99 29.67
C ALA A 77 18.74 -69.56 29.04
N GLN A 78 19.81 -69.76 29.83
CA GLN A 78 21.07 -70.32 29.35
C GLN A 78 20.86 -71.72 28.77
N SER A 79 20.82 -71.80 27.45
CA SER A 79 20.38 -72.98 26.72
C SER A 79 21.10 -73.15 25.39
N ARG A 80 22.35 -72.70 25.28
CA ARG A 80 23.13 -72.82 24.05
C ARG A 80 23.47 -74.27 23.74
N ILE A 81 23.79 -74.56 22.49
CA ILE A 81 24.35 -75.87 22.15
C ILE A 81 25.77 -75.92 22.76
N PRO A 82 26.10 -76.95 23.56
CA PRO A 82 27.43 -77.09 24.13
C PRO A 82 28.51 -77.10 23.05
N THR A 83 29.54 -76.26 23.17
CA THR A 83 30.62 -76.16 22.15
C THR A 83 31.49 -77.41 22.10
N ALA A 84 31.42 -78.25 23.12
CA ALA A 84 32.07 -79.56 23.14
C ALA A 84 31.43 -80.57 22.16
N LEU A 85 30.21 -80.31 21.67
CA LEU A 85 29.56 -81.17 20.67
C LEU A 85 30.05 -80.81 19.26
N THR A 86 30.73 -81.75 18.62
CA THR A 86 31.30 -81.57 17.27
C THR A 86 30.58 -82.38 16.20
N GLU A 87 29.95 -83.51 16.58
CA GLU A 87 29.23 -84.38 15.65
C GLU A 87 27.85 -83.82 15.28
N ILE A 88 27.60 -83.65 13.98
CA ILE A 88 26.36 -83.03 13.46
C ILE A 88 25.09 -83.77 13.91
N GLU A 89 25.13 -85.09 13.99
CA GLU A 89 23.99 -85.90 14.44
C GLU A 89 23.67 -85.65 15.92
N VAL A 90 24.70 -85.51 16.75
CA VAL A 90 24.53 -85.24 18.19
C VAL A 90 24.09 -83.80 18.42
N ILE A 91 24.63 -82.85 17.67
CA ILE A 91 24.18 -81.45 17.67
C ILE A 91 22.69 -81.39 17.31
N ASN A 92 22.27 -82.08 16.24
CA ASN A 92 20.87 -82.14 15.82
C ASN A 92 19.98 -82.80 16.88
N TRP A 93 20.44 -83.91 17.48
CA TRP A 93 19.71 -84.56 18.57
C TRP A 93 19.52 -83.61 19.76
N PHE A 94 20.59 -82.95 20.22
CA PHE A 94 20.55 -82.03 21.35
C PHE A 94 19.64 -80.84 21.05
N LYS A 95 19.78 -80.25 19.86
CA LYS A 95 18.93 -79.16 19.38
C LYS A 95 17.45 -79.54 19.42
N ASN A 96 17.09 -80.69 18.88
CA ASN A 96 15.69 -81.11 18.73
C ASN A 96 15.05 -81.64 20.01
N ASN A 97 15.81 -82.27 20.91
CA ASN A 97 15.26 -82.94 22.09
C ASN A 97 15.47 -82.15 23.39
N ILE A 98 16.48 -81.27 23.43
CA ILE A 98 16.86 -80.54 24.65
C ILE A 98 16.63 -79.04 24.48
N GLN A 99 17.33 -78.40 23.53
CA GLN A 99 17.30 -76.95 23.37
C GLN A 99 15.92 -76.43 22.95
N ILE A 100 15.38 -76.90 21.81
CA ILE A 100 14.10 -76.43 21.27
C ILE A 100 12.95 -76.63 22.27
N PRO A 101 12.74 -77.83 22.85
CA PRO A 101 11.66 -78.04 23.82
C PRO A 101 11.76 -77.13 25.04
N TYR A 102 12.97 -76.90 25.55
CA TYR A 102 13.16 -76.03 26.71
C TYR A 102 12.93 -74.56 26.37
N ARG A 103 13.46 -74.07 25.24
CA ARG A 103 13.23 -72.68 24.77
C ARG A 103 11.75 -72.41 24.47
N HIS A 104 11.06 -73.35 23.82
CA HIS A 104 9.61 -73.26 23.58
C HIS A 104 8.78 -73.30 24.87
N PHE A 105 9.24 -74.00 25.91
CA PHE A 105 8.62 -73.90 27.23
C PHE A 105 8.83 -72.52 27.84
N LEU A 106 10.08 -72.03 27.87
CA LEU A 106 10.46 -70.77 28.52
C LEU A 106 9.81 -69.54 27.86
N ILE A 107 9.63 -69.56 26.54
CA ILE A 107 9.11 -68.40 25.82
C ILE A 107 7.67 -68.04 26.23
N GLU A 108 6.94 -69.01 26.76
CA GLU A 108 5.58 -68.86 27.27
C GLU A 108 5.53 -68.49 28.76
N GLN A 109 6.67 -68.45 29.46
CA GLN A 109 6.72 -68.19 30.90
C GLN A 109 6.88 -66.70 31.21
N GLU A 110 6.15 -66.24 32.22
CA GLU A 110 6.26 -64.89 32.77
C GLU A 110 7.52 -64.74 33.63
N ILE A 111 8.66 -64.55 32.96
CA ILE A 111 10.00 -64.55 33.60
C ILE A 111 10.81 -63.28 33.30
N VAL A 112 10.40 -62.45 32.34
CA VAL A 112 11.07 -61.19 32.05
C VAL A 112 10.54 -60.11 32.98
N GLU A 113 11.36 -59.66 33.91
CA GLU A 113 11.01 -58.57 34.81
C GLU A 113 10.98 -57.23 34.09
N THR A 114 9.88 -56.50 34.28
CA THR A 114 9.69 -55.10 33.89
C THR A 114 9.63 -54.23 35.15
N ALA A 115 9.22 -52.96 35.03
CA ALA A 115 9.06 -52.10 36.20
C ALA A 115 7.93 -52.55 37.14
N SER A 116 6.84 -53.11 36.59
CA SER A 116 5.62 -53.45 37.35
C SER A 116 5.46 -54.95 37.59
N GLU A 117 5.71 -55.78 36.58
CA GLU A 117 5.40 -57.21 36.62
C GLU A 117 6.42 -58.05 35.85
N LYS A 118 6.21 -59.37 35.86
CA LYS A 118 6.94 -60.28 34.97
C LYS A 118 6.08 -60.63 33.79
N ILE A 119 6.64 -60.56 32.60
CA ILE A 119 5.95 -60.87 31.35
C ILE A 119 6.65 -61.99 30.60
N LYS A 120 5.96 -62.54 29.60
CA LYS A 120 6.49 -63.58 28.72
C LYS A 120 7.64 -63.06 27.86
N ILE A 121 8.65 -63.90 27.58
CA ILE A 121 9.78 -63.50 26.70
C ILE A 121 9.27 -62.99 25.36
N LYS A 122 8.32 -63.69 24.71
CA LYS A 122 7.73 -63.24 23.42
C LYS A 122 6.99 -61.91 23.47
N ASN A 123 6.56 -61.48 24.66
CA ASN A 123 5.82 -60.23 24.86
C ASN A 123 6.74 -59.10 25.34
N ALA A 124 7.95 -59.44 25.77
CA ALA A 124 8.92 -58.49 26.28
C ALA A 124 9.69 -57.82 25.16
N VAL A 125 9.99 -56.54 25.36
CA VAL A 125 10.98 -55.81 24.57
C VAL A 125 12.33 -56.04 25.25
N ILE A 126 13.17 -56.85 24.63
CA ILE A 126 14.56 -57.07 25.06
C ILE A 126 15.45 -56.45 23.97
N PRO A 127 15.95 -55.22 24.20
CA PRO A 127 16.81 -54.54 23.24
C PRO A 127 18.05 -55.38 22.91
N LYS A 128 18.41 -55.44 21.63
CA LYS A 128 19.71 -55.98 21.20
C LYS A 128 20.26 -55.14 20.06
N PHE A 129 21.44 -54.56 20.31
CA PHE A 129 22.24 -53.87 19.30
C PHE A 129 23.61 -54.57 19.19
N PRO A 130 24.11 -54.87 17.97
CA PRO A 130 25.43 -55.46 17.77
C PRO A 130 26.53 -54.41 18.00
N GLY A 131 26.76 -54.08 19.27
CA GLY A 131 27.68 -53.03 19.69
C GLY A 131 28.10 -53.15 21.15
N THR A 132 28.61 -52.07 21.74
CA THR A 132 29.05 -52.01 23.12
C THR A 132 27.88 -52.08 24.10
N LYS A 133 28.20 -52.27 25.38
CA LYS A 133 27.21 -52.22 26.47
C LYS A 133 26.55 -50.84 26.53
N GLU A 134 27.33 -49.78 26.37
CA GLU A 134 26.86 -48.39 26.39
C GLU A 134 25.87 -48.12 25.26
N GLN A 135 26.14 -48.63 24.05
CA GLN A 135 25.20 -48.53 22.92
C GLN A 135 23.90 -49.31 23.20
N ASN A 136 23.98 -50.48 23.82
CA ASN A 136 22.80 -51.24 24.24
C ASN A 136 21.99 -50.52 25.33
N ASP A 137 22.66 -49.89 26.29
CA ASP A 137 22.02 -49.08 27.33
C ASP A 137 21.32 -47.85 26.74
N GLN A 138 21.92 -47.18 25.75
CA GLN A 138 21.28 -46.08 25.02
C GLN A 138 20.06 -46.56 24.24
N PHE A 139 20.17 -47.70 23.55
CA PHE A 139 19.05 -48.27 22.81
C PHE A 139 17.90 -48.68 23.74
N TRP A 140 18.23 -49.18 24.93
CA TRP A 140 17.25 -49.45 25.98
C TRP A 140 16.46 -48.19 26.38
N GLU A 141 17.13 -47.04 26.58
CA GLU A 141 16.44 -45.79 26.93
C GLU A 141 15.49 -45.33 25.82
N ILE A 142 15.92 -45.45 24.56
CA ILE A 142 15.08 -45.11 23.39
C ILE A 142 13.80 -45.96 23.38
N LEU A 143 13.94 -47.28 23.58
CA LEU A 143 12.81 -48.20 23.57
C LEU A 143 11.93 -48.08 24.80
N ASN A 144 12.51 -47.77 25.97
CA ASN A 144 11.76 -47.51 27.20
C ASN A 144 10.86 -46.29 27.05
N ASN A 145 11.36 -45.20 26.44
CA ASN A 145 10.55 -44.01 26.16
C ASN A 145 9.37 -44.30 25.23
N TYR A 146 9.56 -45.21 24.27
CA TYR A 146 8.54 -45.59 23.30
C TYR A 146 7.50 -46.55 23.89
N PHE A 147 7.93 -47.72 24.37
CA PHE A 147 7.05 -48.80 24.83
C PHE A 147 6.60 -48.67 26.28
N GLY A 148 7.29 -47.85 27.08
CA GLY A 148 7.06 -47.72 28.51
C GLY A 148 7.71 -48.82 29.35
N ALA A 149 7.86 -48.53 30.63
CA ALA A 149 8.60 -49.37 31.58
C ALA A 149 7.94 -50.74 31.86
N ASN A 150 6.70 -50.96 31.41
CA ASN A 150 5.93 -52.19 31.63
C ASN A 150 6.11 -53.24 30.53
N LYS A 151 6.75 -52.90 29.40
CA LYS A 151 7.00 -53.84 28.30
C LYS A 151 8.47 -54.17 28.10
N ILE A 152 9.37 -53.31 28.54
CA ILE A 152 10.81 -53.50 28.39
C ILE A 152 11.40 -54.26 29.58
N CYS A 153 12.41 -55.10 29.35
CA CYS A 153 13.13 -55.74 30.44
C CYS A 153 13.80 -54.69 31.34
N ARG A 154 14.00 -54.97 32.63
CA ARG A 154 14.77 -54.07 33.50
C ARG A 154 16.18 -53.82 32.96
N LYS A 155 16.63 -52.57 32.99
CA LYS A 155 17.96 -52.16 32.50
C LYS A 155 19.08 -52.93 33.19
N GLU A 156 18.99 -53.12 34.50
CA GLU A 156 19.96 -53.89 35.30
C GLU A 156 20.11 -55.36 34.86
N HIS A 157 19.10 -55.92 34.17
CA HIS A 157 19.11 -57.29 33.66
C HIS A 157 19.38 -57.38 32.16
N LEU A 158 19.56 -56.25 31.45
CA LEU A 158 19.69 -56.22 29.99
C LEU A 158 20.84 -57.10 29.49
N SER A 159 22.07 -56.87 29.99
CA SER A 159 23.23 -57.67 29.58
C SER A 159 23.02 -59.15 29.86
N SER A 160 22.43 -59.48 31.02
CA SER A 160 22.16 -60.86 31.38
C SER A 160 21.16 -61.55 30.45
N TRP A 161 20.10 -60.85 30.03
CA TRP A 161 19.18 -61.38 29.01
C TRP A 161 19.88 -61.58 27.66
N GLN A 162 20.68 -60.60 27.24
CA GLN A 162 21.41 -60.65 25.98
C GLN A 162 22.41 -61.80 25.90
N ASP A 163 23.05 -62.15 27.01
CA ASP A 163 24.02 -63.25 27.08
C ASP A 163 23.33 -64.62 27.09
N ASN A 164 22.30 -64.77 27.94
CA ASN A 164 21.67 -66.05 28.21
C ASN A 164 20.70 -66.51 27.12
N LEU A 165 20.06 -65.59 26.38
CA LEU A 165 19.15 -65.96 25.27
C LEU A 165 19.87 -66.63 24.10
N GLY A 166 21.21 -66.56 24.02
CA GLY A 166 21.99 -67.30 23.03
C GLY A 166 22.71 -66.41 22.02
N ILE A 167 23.42 -67.05 21.09
CA ILE A 167 24.04 -66.39 19.93
C ILE A 167 23.08 -66.35 18.75
N GLU A 168 23.35 -65.43 17.82
CA GLU A 168 22.54 -65.19 16.62
C GLU A 168 22.25 -66.46 15.81
N SER A 169 23.23 -67.35 15.63
CA SER A 169 23.07 -68.61 14.88
C SER A 169 22.09 -69.61 15.50
N GLU A 170 21.70 -69.40 16.76
CA GLU A 170 20.76 -70.26 17.46
C GLU A 170 19.43 -69.58 17.78
N ILE A 171 19.27 -68.28 17.54
CA ILE A 171 18.07 -67.54 18.00
C ILE A 171 16.78 -68.11 17.41
N GLU A 172 16.82 -68.66 16.20
CA GLU A 172 15.66 -69.27 15.56
C GLU A 172 15.05 -70.43 16.36
N THR A 173 15.83 -71.10 17.23
CA THR A 173 15.34 -72.24 18.03
C THR A 173 14.43 -71.83 19.19
N TRP A 174 14.27 -70.52 19.43
CA TRP A 174 13.23 -69.99 20.31
C TRP A 174 11.83 -70.04 19.68
N GLY A 175 11.71 -70.21 18.36
CA GLY A 175 10.43 -70.31 17.64
C GLY A 175 9.59 -69.03 17.58
N LYS A 176 9.94 -68.01 18.38
CA LYS A 176 9.46 -66.64 18.27
C LYS A 176 10.62 -65.68 18.44
N LYS A 177 10.39 -64.45 18.05
CA LYS A 177 11.32 -63.34 18.24
C LYS A 177 11.51 -63.05 19.73
N VAL A 178 12.77 -62.98 20.15
CA VAL A 178 13.16 -62.71 21.55
C VAL A 178 13.87 -61.37 21.73
N PHE A 179 14.53 -60.87 20.68
CA PHE A 179 15.20 -59.57 20.69
C PHE A 179 14.43 -58.55 19.85
N TYR A 180 14.50 -57.30 20.30
CA TYR A 180 14.04 -56.13 19.55
C TYR A 180 15.26 -55.38 19.03
N THR A 181 15.43 -55.30 17.72
CA THR A 181 16.61 -54.70 17.05
C THR A 181 16.33 -53.29 16.54
N ILE A 182 17.35 -52.62 16.00
CA ILE A 182 17.20 -51.28 15.41
C ILE A 182 16.29 -51.31 14.17
N GLU A 183 16.38 -52.37 13.35
CA GLU A 183 15.52 -52.59 12.18
C GLU A 183 14.05 -52.67 12.57
N ASP A 184 13.76 -53.24 13.74
CA ASP A 184 12.41 -53.34 14.27
C ASP A 184 11.87 -51.98 14.66
N LEU A 185 12.70 -51.17 15.31
CA LEU A 185 12.33 -49.82 15.70
C LEU A 185 12.01 -48.96 14.47
N VAL A 186 12.87 -48.95 13.45
CA VAL A 186 12.62 -48.13 12.25
C VAL A 186 11.41 -48.62 11.46
N ARG A 187 11.13 -49.93 11.44
CA ARG A 187 9.90 -50.49 10.86
C ARG A 187 8.66 -50.09 11.65
N GLU A 188 8.75 -50.10 12.98
CA GLU A 188 7.67 -49.67 13.86
C GLU A 188 7.37 -48.18 13.66
N ILE A 189 8.39 -47.32 13.58
CA ILE A 189 8.23 -45.89 13.27
C ILE A 189 7.56 -45.71 11.91
N GLN A 190 8.09 -46.37 10.87
CA GLN A 190 7.52 -46.31 9.52
C GLN A 190 6.04 -46.73 9.49
N SER A 191 5.65 -47.71 10.30
CA SER A 191 4.26 -48.18 10.37
C SER A 191 3.27 -47.11 10.87
N LYS A 192 3.75 -46.06 11.54
CA LYS A 192 2.89 -44.99 12.07
C LYS A 192 2.44 -44.01 11.00
N ILE A 193 3.16 -43.92 9.88
CA ILE A 193 2.87 -43.06 8.71
C ILE A 193 3.00 -41.56 9.01
N THR A 194 2.57 -41.09 10.18
CA THR A 194 2.64 -39.69 10.63
C THR A 194 3.29 -39.58 12.01
N LEU A 195 3.82 -38.38 12.29
CA LEU A 195 4.44 -38.02 13.56
C LEU A 195 3.47 -38.12 14.73
N GLU A 196 2.21 -37.73 14.56
CA GLU A 196 1.18 -37.76 15.61
C GLU A 196 0.83 -39.20 16.03
N ASN A 197 0.93 -40.16 15.11
CA ASN A 197 0.68 -41.57 15.38
C ASN A 197 1.82 -42.26 16.16
N ILE A 198 2.93 -41.56 16.42
CA ILE A 198 3.99 -42.03 17.32
C ILE A 198 3.52 -41.76 18.76
N SER A 199 3.00 -42.78 19.44
CA SER A 199 2.48 -42.65 20.80
C SER A 199 3.49 -43.12 21.85
N LEU A 200 4.23 -42.20 22.43
CA LEU A 200 5.20 -42.48 23.50
C LEU A 200 4.49 -42.88 24.80
N GLN A 201 4.88 -44.01 25.39
CA GLN A 201 4.27 -44.54 26.63
C GLN A 201 5.13 -44.30 27.88
N GLY A 202 6.43 -44.01 27.72
CA GLY A 202 7.40 -44.03 28.81
C GLY A 202 8.02 -42.69 29.18
N SER A 203 7.67 -41.59 28.52
CA SER A 203 8.39 -40.32 28.72
C SER A 203 7.50 -39.07 28.60
N GLN A 204 8.00 -37.96 29.16
CA GLN A 204 7.46 -36.60 28.94
C GLN A 204 8.02 -35.94 27.67
N HIS A 205 8.82 -36.66 26.88
CA HIS A 205 9.39 -36.11 25.65
C HIS A 205 8.29 -35.89 24.60
N THR A 206 8.48 -34.88 23.76
CA THR A 206 7.72 -34.75 22.53
C THR A 206 8.18 -35.79 21.51
N ASN A 207 7.33 -36.12 20.53
CA ASN A 207 7.67 -37.07 19.48
C ASN A 207 8.95 -36.67 18.71
N ILE A 208 9.17 -35.36 18.51
CA ILE A 208 10.38 -34.83 17.88
C ILE A 208 11.61 -35.02 18.76
N GLN A 209 11.54 -34.73 20.05
CA GLN A 209 12.67 -34.93 20.98
C GLN A 209 13.09 -36.40 21.02
N TRP A 210 12.11 -37.30 21.05
CA TRP A 210 12.35 -38.74 20.99
C TRP A 210 12.96 -39.16 19.64
N LEU A 211 12.40 -38.72 18.50
CA LEU A 211 12.97 -39.00 17.17
C LEU A 211 14.41 -38.49 17.03
N ASN A 212 14.73 -37.32 17.56
CA ASN A 212 16.10 -36.81 17.58
C ASN A 212 17.05 -37.73 18.37
N SER A 213 16.56 -38.37 19.44
CA SER A 213 17.35 -39.37 20.18
C SER A 213 17.58 -40.62 19.33
N VAL A 214 16.57 -41.08 18.58
CA VAL A 214 16.70 -42.19 17.62
C VAL A 214 17.71 -41.83 16.53
N TYR A 215 17.61 -40.64 15.94
CA TYR A 215 18.48 -40.23 14.84
C TYR A 215 19.91 -40.05 15.29
N LYS A 216 20.12 -39.47 16.47
CA LYS A 216 21.45 -39.37 17.06
C LYS A 216 22.06 -40.76 17.23
N PHE A 217 21.30 -41.71 17.75
CA PHE A 217 21.75 -43.09 17.84
C PHE A 217 22.08 -43.69 16.47
N LEU A 218 21.26 -43.47 15.43
CA LEU A 218 21.58 -43.94 14.08
C LEU A 218 22.86 -43.31 13.51
N ILE A 219 23.09 -42.01 13.74
CA ILE A 219 24.26 -41.27 13.25
C ILE A 219 25.53 -41.71 13.99
N ASP A 220 25.49 -41.73 15.32
CA ASP A 220 26.63 -42.08 16.18
C ASP A 220 27.10 -43.55 15.96
N ASN A 221 26.24 -44.39 15.37
CA ASN A 221 26.52 -45.80 15.05
C ASN A 221 26.68 -46.08 13.54
N GLU A 222 26.87 -45.05 12.71
CA GLU A 222 27.09 -45.17 11.25
C GLU A 222 25.95 -45.87 10.48
N LEU A 223 24.72 -45.81 11.01
CA LEU A 223 23.52 -46.45 10.46
C LEU A 223 22.71 -45.52 9.54
N ILE A 224 23.36 -44.54 8.93
CA ILE A 224 22.73 -43.49 8.11
C ILE A 224 21.94 -44.02 6.90
N LYS A 225 22.21 -45.25 6.45
CA LYS A 225 21.45 -45.93 5.38
C LYS A 225 19.95 -46.01 5.68
N HIS A 226 19.57 -46.10 6.97
CA HIS A 226 18.17 -46.24 7.38
C HIS A 226 17.33 -45.00 7.04
N PHE A 227 17.93 -43.81 6.97
CA PHE A 227 17.25 -42.59 6.54
C PHE A 227 16.80 -42.65 5.07
N LYS A 228 17.47 -43.45 4.23
CA LYS A 228 17.11 -43.66 2.82
C LYS A 228 16.13 -44.82 2.65
N GLU A 229 16.32 -45.89 3.41
CA GLU A 229 15.55 -47.14 3.32
C GLU A 229 14.17 -47.06 3.97
N TYR A 230 14.03 -46.31 5.07
CA TYR A 230 12.81 -46.29 5.88
C TYR A 230 12.20 -44.89 5.94
N LYS A 231 10.86 -44.85 5.91
CA LYS A 231 10.08 -43.62 6.06
C LYS A 231 9.95 -43.24 7.52
N ILE A 232 11.01 -42.63 8.05
CA ILE A 232 11.11 -42.26 9.46
C ILE A 232 11.25 -40.75 9.67
N ILE A 233 11.43 -39.96 8.62
CA ILE A 233 11.68 -38.51 8.66
C ILE A 233 10.37 -37.76 8.51
N PRO A 234 9.88 -37.05 9.55
CA PRO A 234 8.67 -36.25 9.42
C PRO A 234 8.93 -35.00 8.58
N THR A 235 7.97 -34.70 7.71
CA THR A 235 7.86 -33.38 7.07
C THR A 235 7.32 -32.36 8.06
N ILE A 236 7.29 -31.07 7.72
CA ILE A 236 6.67 -30.03 8.57
C ILE A 236 5.20 -30.36 8.88
N LYS A 237 4.47 -30.95 7.92
CA LYS A 237 3.10 -31.44 8.12
C LYS A 237 3.01 -32.72 8.99
N GLY A 238 4.15 -33.34 9.30
CA GLY A 238 4.24 -34.54 10.12
C GLY A 238 4.14 -35.86 9.36
N THR A 239 4.03 -35.87 8.03
CA THR A 239 4.06 -37.11 7.23
C THR A 239 5.46 -37.71 7.27
N LEU A 240 5.59 -39.01 7.57
CA LEU A 240 6.88 -39.69 7.59
C LEU A 240 7.30 -40.11 6.18
N LYS A 241 8.52 -39.76 5.82
CA LYS A 241 9.15 -40.00 4.52
C LYS A 241 10.61 -40.46 4.69
N SER A 242 11.21 -40.96 3.62
CA SER A 242 12.64 -41.28 3.57
C SER A 242 13.40 -40.26 2.71
N LEU A 243 14.72 -40.22 2.81
CA LEU A 243 15.59 -39.39 1.95
C LEU A 243 15.56 -39.81 0.46
N ASN A 244 14.91 -40.92 0.11
CA ASN A 244 14.65 -41.30 -1.28
C ASN A 244 13.29 -40.80 -1.79
N ASP A 245 12.40 -40.35 -0.89
CA ASP A 245 11.17 -39.66 -1.28
C ASP A 245 11.48 -38.21 -1.69
N ASP A 246 10.49 -37.53 -2.28
CA ASP A 246 10.57 -36.10 -2.58
C ASP A 246 10.44 -35.29 -1.27
N ILE A 247 11.58 -35.07 -0.60
CA ILE A 247 11.75 -34.23 0.57
C ILE A 247 12.97 -33.32 0.45
N TYR A 248 12.94 -32.20 1.17
CA TYR A 248 13.96 -31.16 1.06
C TYR A 248 14.30 -30.57 2.43
N ILE A 249 15.57 -30.23 2.61
CA ILE A 249 16.00 -29.36 3.71
C ILE A 249 15.78 -27.89 3.35
N GLU A 250 15.54 -27.06 4.36
CA GLU A 250 15.62 -25.60 4.21
C GLU A 250 17.09 -25.18 4.37
N LYS A 251 17.66 -24.54 3.34
CA LYS A 251 19.06 -24.11 3.35
C LYS A 251 19.15 -22.61 3.68
N GLU A 252 20.18 -22.23 4.44
CA GLU A 252 20.51 -20.85 4.87
C GLU A 252 19.48 -20.21 5.79
N THR A 253 18.24 -20.07 5.33
CA THR A 253 17.12 -19.47 6.05
C THR A 253 15.87 -20.32 5.94
N LYS A 254 15.04 -20.30 6.98
CA LYS A 254 13.74 -20.98 6.98
C LYS A 254 12.81 -20.26 6.01
N ILE A 255 12.11 -21.02 5.17
CA ILE A 255 11.11 -20.49 4.24
C ILE A 255 9.88 -20.07 5.06
N PRO A 256 9.50 -18.79 5.07
CA PRO A 256 8.35 -18.33 5.84
C PRO A 256 7.05 -19.11 5.53
N ASN A 257 6.28 -19.42 6.56
CA ASN A 257 5.02 -20.17 6.43
C ASN A 257 3.99 -19.38 5.60
N GLU A 258 4.10 -18.06 5.59
CA GLU A 258 3.30 -17.12 4.82
C GLU A 258 3.47 -17.36 3.32
N PHE A 259 4.71 -17.51 2.83
CA PHE A 259 4.96 -17.82 1.42
C PHE A 259 4.49 -19.24 1.05
N ILE A 260 4.64 -20.21 1.95
CA ILE A 260 4.12 -21.58 1.75
C ILE A 260 2.59 -21.55 1.63
N SER A 261 1.92 -20.79 2.49
CA SER A 261 0.45 -20.62 2.46
C SER A 261 -0.02 -19.93 1.18
N ILE A 262 0.68 -18.88 0.74
CA ILE A 262 0.43 -18.20 -0.53
C ILE A 262 0.58 -19.18 -1.70
N PHE A 263 1.69 -19.93 -1.75
CA PHE A 263 1.94 -20.90 -2.82
C PHE A 263 0.86 -21.98 -2.87
N LYS A 264 0.44 -22.50 -1.71
CA LYS A 264 -0.66 -23.44 -1.58
C LYS A 264 -1.97 -22.89 -2.15
N SER A 265 -2.29 -21.63 -1.88
CA SER A 265 -3.49 -20.98 -2.45
C SER A 265 -3.42 -20.82 -3.98
N LEU A 266 -2.22 -20.75 -4.55
CA LEU A 266 -1.99 -20.52 -5.97
C LEU A 266 -2.00 -21.79 -6.82
N LYS A 267 -1.50 -22.90 -6.28
CA LYS A 267 -1.22 -24.15 -7.03
C LYS A 267 -1.82 -25.41 -6.38
N ASN A 268 -2.46 -25.29 -5.21
CA ASN A 268 -2.97 -26.42 -4.41
C ASN A 268 -1.87 -27.44 -4.03
N GLU A 269 -0.61 -26.98 -3.94
CA GLU A 269 0.55 -27.74 -3.50
C GLU A 269 1.07 -27.15 -2.19
N ASP A 270 1.32 -27.97 -1.17
CA ASP A 270 1.76 -27.51 0.15
C ASP A 270 3.21 -27.92 0.41
N TRP A 271 4.13 -26.95 0.48
CA TRP A 271 5.54 -27.27 0.72
C TRP A 271 5.78 -27.89 2.11
N ASN A 272 4.84 -27.77 3.06
CA ASN A 272 4.94 -28.49 4.33
C ASN A 272 4.86 -30.02 4.16
N ASP A 273 4.37 -30.52 3.01
CA ASP A 273 4.37 -31.95 2.66
C ASP A 273 5.73 -32.46 2.18
N ILE A 274 6.68 -31.58 1.85
CA ILE A 274 7.99 -31.95 1.30
C ILE A 274 9.16 -31.39 2.10
N LEU A 275 8.98 -30.32 2.88
CA LEU A 275 10.04 -29.79 3.72
C LEU A 275 10.19 -30.65 4.99
N ILE A 276 11.43 -31.00 5.33
CA ILE A 276 11.78 -31.72 6.56
C ILE A 276 11.43 -30.88 7.79
N HIS A 277 10.93 -31.51 8.85
CA HIS A 277 10.52 -30.83 10.07
C HIS A 277 11.69 -30.05 10.71
N ARG A 278 11.46 -28.78 11.05
CA ARG A 278 12.48 -27.78 11.46
C ARG A 278 13.20 -28.06 12.77
N ASP A 279 12.57 -28.83 13.65
CA ASP A 279 13.09 -29.14 14.98
C ASP A 279 13.87 -30.46 15.03
N LEU A 280 14.08 -31.10 13.88
CA LEU A 280 14.92 -32.29 13.78
C LEU A 280 16.40 -31.93 13.85
N ILE A 281 17.20 -32.85 14.38
CA ILE A 281 18.66 -32.78 14.24
C ILE A 281 19.06 -32.90 12.77
N GLN A 282 20.22 -32.34 12.44
CA GLN A 282 20.74 -32.32 11.10
C GLN A 282 21.20 -33.73 10.67
N ILE A 283 20.57 -34.29 9.63
CA ILE A 283 20.80 -35.66 9.15
C ILE A 283 21.86 -35.70 8.04
N ASP A 284 21.68 -34.93 6.97
CA ASP A 284 22.58 -34.88 5.81
C ASP A 284 22.57 -33.49 5.17
N ASN A 285 23.70 -32.78 5.21
CA ASN A 285 23.85 -31.42 4.68
C ASN A 285 23.94 -31.35 3.17
N SER A 286 24.20 -32.49 2.52
CA SER A 286 24.32 -32.60 1.07
C SER A 286 22.99 -32.95 0.40
N HIS A 287 21.93 -33.22 1.19
CA HIS A 287 20.62 -33.54 0.65
C HIS A 287 20.01 -32.37 -0.13
N ALA A 288 19.11 -32.69 -1.05
CA ALA A 288 18.42 -31.70 -1.86
C ALA A 288 17.75 -30.65 -0.97
N SER A 289 17.83 -29.39 -1.38
CA SER A 289 17.36 -28.26 -0.57
C SER A 289 16.41 -27.35 -1.33
N LYS A 290 15.60 -26.63 -0.57
CA LYS A 290 14.76 -25.53 -1.04
C LYS A 290 15.14 -24.26 -0.29
N THR A 291 15.00 -23.14 -0.98
CA THR A 291 15.32 -21.79 -0.50
C THR A 291 14.12 -20.86 -0.71
N ILE A 292 14.22 -19.65 -0.15
CA ILE A 292 13.23 -18.58 -0.40
C ILE A 292 13.19 -18.19 -1.88
N LYS A 293 14.34 -18.24 -2.57
CA LYS A 293 14.40 -18.01 -4.02
C LYS A 293 13.56 -19.04 -4.78
N ASP A 294 13.61 -20.31 -4.40
CA ASP A 294 12.86 -21.37 -5.09
C ASP A 294 11.35 -21.16 -5.00
N ILE A 295 10.83 -20.80 -3.82
CA ILE A 295 9.38 -20.54 -3.66
C ILE A 295 8.99 -19.23 -4.36
N SER A 296 9.86 -18.23 -4.33
CA SER A 296 9.71 -16.98 -5.08
C SER A 296 9.61 -17.26 -6.58
N ASP A 297 10.47 -18.09 -7.14
CA ASP A 297 10.47 -18.43 -8.56
C ASP A 297 9.19 -19.17 -8.97
N GLU A 298 8.72 -20.13 -8.16
CA GLU A 298 7.48 -20.85 -8.42
C GLU A 298 6.24 -19.94 -8.32
N ILE A 299 6.16 -19.06 -7.32
CA ILE A 299 5.10 -18.05 -7.22
C ILE A 299 5.15 -17.10 -8.42
N ASN A 300 6.33 -16.55 -8.73
CA ASN A 300 6.50 -15.59 -9.81
C ASN A 300 6.24 -16.18 -11.20
N LYS A 301 6.49 -17.47 -11.40
CA LYS A 301 6.07 -18.19 -12.62
C LYS A 301 4.56 -18.17 -12.81
N ILE A 302 3.79 -18.27 -11.71
CA ILE A 302 2.32 -18.19 -11.75
C ILE A 302 1.87 -16.74 -11.98
N LEU A 303 2.48 -15.77 -11.30
CA LEU A 303 2.14 -14.35 -11.44
C LEU A 303 2.45 -13.79 -12.84
N ASN A 304 3.48 -14.31 -13.51
CA ASN A 304 3.86 -13.92 -14.87
C ASN A 304 3.21 -14.78 -15.95
N TYR A 305 2.35 -15.73 -15.60
CA TYR A 305 1.69 -16.57 -16.58
C TYR A 305 0.71 -15.77 -17.44
N GLU A 306 0.81 -15.96 -18.75
CA GLU A 306 -0.10 -15.42 -19.76
C GLU A 306 -0.65 -16.59 -20.57
N GLU A 307 -1.98 -16.74 -20.58
CA GLU A 307 -2.67 -17.65 -21.49
C GLU A 307 -2.73 -17.00 -22.87
N LYS A 308 -2.11 -17.63 -23.87
CA LYS A 308 -2.08 -17.12 -25.25
C LYS A 308 -2.91 -18.00 -26.16
N ASN A 309 -3.61 -17.38 -27.11
CA ASN A 309 -4.31 -18.11 -28.16
C ASN A 309 -3.33 -18.75 -29.16
N GLN A 310 -3.86 -19.51 -30.11
CA GLN A 310 -3.09 -20.14 -31.19
C GLN A 310 -2.27 -19.17 -32.06
N TYR A 311 -2.56 -17.86 -32.00
CA TYR A 311 -1.85 -16.81 -32.71
C TYR A 311 -0.85 -16.05 -31.84
N GLY A 312 -0.62 -16.52 -30.59
CA GLY A 312 0.30 -15.89 -29.64
C GLY A 312 -0.24 -14.64 -28.96
N GLN A 313 -1.52 -14.31 -29.12
CA GLN A 313 -2.16 -13.17 -28.47
C GLN A 313 -2.62 -13.55 -27.06
N VAL A 314 -2.34 -12.69 -26.09
CA VAL A 314 -2.74 -12.89 -24.69
C VAL A 314 -4.26 -12.84 -24.58
N GLN A 315 -4.86 -13.91 -24.06
CA GLN A 315 -6.29 -14.03 -23.76
C GLN A 315 -6.59 -13.81 -22.28
N ARG A 316 -5.74 -14.35 -21.40
CA ARG A 316 -5.86 -14.20 -19.96
C ARG A 316 -4.52 -13.98 -19.31
N THR A 317 -4.55 -13.23 -18.23
CA THR A 317 -3.42 -12.89 -17.39
C THR A 317 -3.75 -13.25 -15.95
N TYR A 318 -2.77 -13.15 -15.05
CA TYR A 318 -2.99 -13.44 -13.64
C TYR A 318 -4.14 -12.62 -13.00
N ILE A 319 -4.28 -11.35 -13.38
CA ILE A 319 -5.28 -10.44 -12.81
C ILE A 319 -6.74 -10.81 -13.16
N ASP A 320 -6.94 -11.72 -14.11
CA ASP A 320 -8.27 -12.25 -14.46
C ASP A 320 -8.76 -13.34 -13.47
N ARG A 321 -7.90 -13.78 -12.53
CA ARG A 321 -8.30 -14.73 -11.48
C ARG A 321 -9.19 -14.05 -10.44
N ALA A 322 -10.24 -14.74 -10.00
CA ALA A 322 -11.18 -14.24 -9.00
C ALA A 322 -10.53 -13.85 -7.66
N ASN A 323 -9.45 -14.52 -7.26
CA ASN A 323 -8.72 -14.25 -6.02
C ASN A 323 -7.41 -13.45 -6.23
N ALA A 324 -7.20 -12.85 -7.42
CA ALA A 324 -5.95 -12.15 -7.73
C ALA A 324 -5.65 -11.04 -6.71
N GLU A 325 -6.63 -10.22 -6.37
CA GLU A 325 -6.54 -9.16 -5.37
C GLU A 325 -6.01 -9.68 -4.03
N VAL A 326 -6.68 -10.70 -3.48
CA VAL A 326 -6.39 -11.25 -2.15
C VAL A 326 -4.94 -11.72 -2.07
N VAL A 327 -4.51 -12.50 -3.07
CA VAL A 327 -3.16 -13.07 -3.10
C VAL A 327 -2.08 -12.00 -3.32
N LEU A 328 -2.33 -11.00 -4.17
CA LEU A 328 -1.38 -9.92 -4.39
C LEU A 328 -1.20 -9.06 -3.14
N LEU A 329 -2.30 -8.77 -2.44
CA LEU A 329 -2.24 -8.11 -1.14
C LEU A 329 -1.52 -8.97 -0.10
N ASP A 330 -1.73 -10.29 -0.08
CA ASP A 330 -1.01 -11.20 0.82
C ASP A 330 0.50 -11.13 0.59
N ILE A 331 0.95 -11.23 -0.66
CA ILE A 331 2.38 -11.14 -1.01
C ILE A 331 2.95 -9.76 -0.61
N LEU A 332 2.28 -8.67 -1.00
CA LEU A 332 2.84 -7.33 -0.76
C LEU A 332 2.68 -6.83 0.67
N SER A 333 1.85 -7.49 1.49
CA SER A 333 1.77 -7.23 2.93
C SER A 333 3.05 -7.62 3.66
N ILE A 334 3.83 -8.55 3.10
CA ILE A 334 5.06 -9.08 3.71
C ILE A 334 6.26 -8.18 3.41
N SER A 335 6.95 -7.69 4.44
CA SER A 335 8.15 -6.86 4.32
C SER A 335 9.28 -7.32 5.24
N SER A 336 10.53 -6.93 4.91
CA SER A 336 11.70 -7.20 5.76
C SER A 336 11.87 -6.21 6.91
N SER A 337 11.11 -5.11 6.90
CA SER A 337 11.15 -4.08 7.93
C SER A 337 9.80 -3.38 8.06
N ASN A 338 9.55 -2.78 9.23
CA ASN A 338 8.36 -1.96 9.50
C ASN A 338 8.37 -0.58 8.79
N SER A 339 9.20 -0.39 7.77
CA SER A 339 9.21 0.88 7.03
C SER A 339 7.97 1.02 6.17
N ASN A 340 7.19 2.07 6.43
CA ASN A 340 6.05 2.46 5.60
C ASN A 340 6.46 3.23 4.34
N ASP A 341 7.74 3.57 4.19
CA ASP A 341 8.22 4.46 3.12
C ASP A 341 8.64 3.73 1.85
N SER A 342 8.81 2.41 1.92
CA SER A 342 9.18 1.62 0.74
C SER A 342 8.07 1.70 -0.33
N PHE A 343 8.47 1.60 -1.62
CA PHE A 343 7.50 1.56 -2.72
C PHE A 343 6.45 0.46 -2.51
N GLN A 344 6.87 -0.71 -2.02
CA GLN A 344 5.97 -1.82 -1.72
C GLN A 344 4.95 -1.45 -0.66
N SER A 345 5.40 -0.87 0.47
CA SER A 345 4.52 -0.49 1.58
C SER A 345 3.51 0.57 1.13
N LYS A 346 3.95 1.57 0.37
CA LYS A 346 3.07 2.61 -0.21
C LYS A 346 2.04 2.02 -1.17
N LEU A 347 2.48 1.13 -2.08
CA LEU A 347 1.59 0.45 -3.02
C LEU A 347 0.57 -0.44 -2.29
N PHE A 348 1.02 -1.23 -1.31
CA PHE A 348 0.15 -2.08 -0.50
C PHE A 348 -0.91 -1.25 0.24
N ASN A 349 -0.51 -0.16 0.91
CA ASN A 349 -1.43 0.72 1.63
C ASN A 349 -2.43 1.40 0.68
N SER A 350 -1.96 1.87 -0.47
CA SER A 350 -2.82 2.44 -1.53
C SER A 350 -3.87 1.43 -1.99
N ALA A 351 -3.45 0.20 -2.34
CA ALA A 351 -4.34 -0.86 -2.79
C ALA A 351 -5.30 -1.34 -1.69
N LYS A 352 -4.82 -1.45 -0.45
CA LYS A 352 -5.63 -1.81 0.72
C LYS A 352 -6.82 -0.85 0.88
N LEU A 353 -6.59 0.46 0.72
CA LEU A 353 -7.64 1.48 0.77
C LEU A 353 -8.62 1.32 -0.42
N PHE A 354 -8.10 1.13 -1.63
CA PHE A 354 -8.92 0.95 -2.84
C PHE A 354 -9.86 -0.25 -2.73
N PHE A 355 -9.35 -1.40 -2.31
CA PHE A 355 -10.10 -2.64 -2.20
C PHE A 355 -10.84 -2.81 -0.87
N LYS A 356 -10.75 -1.82 0.05
CA LYS A 356 -11.36 -1.86 1.38
C LYS A 356 -10.95 -3.12 2.18
N SER A 357 -9.68 -3.49 2.07
CA SER A 357 -9.13 -4.68 2.71
C SER A 357 -8.69 -4.39 4.15
N GLU A 358 -8.94 -5.32 5.08
CA GLU A 358 -8.52 -5.21 6.49
C GLU A 358 -7.10 -5.74 6.77
N LYS A 359 -6.42 -6.27 5.73
CA LYS A 359 -5.09 -6.89 5.86
C LYS A 359 -4.06 -5.95 6.47
N GLN A 360 -3.19 -6.48 7.32
CA GLN A 360 -2.14 -5.71 7.99
C GLN A 360 -0.76 -6.08 7.43
N PRO A 361 0.22 -5.17 7.45
CA PRO A 361 1.60 -5.49 7.11
C PRO A 361 2.14 -6.59 8.03
N ILE A 362 2.95 -7.49 7.46
CA ILE A 362 3.60 -8.60 8.17
C ILE A 362 5.12 -8.42 8.00
N VAL A 363 5.86 -8.35 9.11
CA VAL A 363 7.33 -8.25 9.04
C VAL A 363 7.97 -9.60 9.25
N ILE A 364 8.78 -10.01 8.27
CA ILE A 364 9.48 -11.29 8.26
C ILE A 364 10.95 -11.05 7.93
N ASN A 365 11.84 -11.55 8.78
CA ASN A 365 13.28 -11.46 8.57
C ASN A 365 13.76 -12.47 7.52
N GLY A 366 14.84 -12.14 6.81
CA GLY A 366 15.52 -13.09 5.91
C GLY A 366 14.87 -13.29 4.55
N ILE A 367 13.96 -12.42 4.12
CA ILE A 367 13.20 -12.57 2.86
C ILE A 367 13.84 -11.88 1.65
N SER A 368 15.14 -11.55 1.70
CA SER A 368 15.83 -10.75 0.66
C SER A 368 15.78 -11.40 -0.72
N ASP A 369 15.75 -12.73 -0.77
CA ASP A 369 15.78 -13.50 -2.02
C ASP A 369 14.39 -13.66 -2.65
N PHE A 370 13.33 -13.14 -1.99
CA PHE A 370 12.00 -13.12 -2.56
C PHE A 370 11.85 -11.93 -3.52
N ASN A 371 11.52 -12.21 -4.78
CA ASN A 371 11.30 -11.18 -5.78
C ASN A 371 9.83 -10.73 -5.77
N PHE A 372 9.58 -9.56 -5.20
CA PHE A 372 8.24 -8.95 -5.12
C PHE A 372 7.77 -8.25 -6.42
N ASN A 373 8.65 -8.05 -7.41
CA ASN A 373 8.35 -7.17 -8.55
C ASN A 373 7.22 -7.70 -9.45
N PRO A 374 7.09 -9.01 -9.72
CA PRO A 374 5.91 -9.54 -10.41
C PRO A 374 4.61 -9.23 -9.67
N ALA A 375 4.56 -9.40 -8.34
CA ALA A 375 3.38 -9.07 -7.55
C ALA A 375 3.05 -7.57 -7.59
N LYS A 376 4.07 -6.68 -7.47
CA LYS A 376 3.88 -5.22 -7.62
C LYS A 376 3.28 -4.88 -8.99
N ARG A 377 3.86 -5.42 -10.06
CA ARG A 377 3.38 -5.21 -11.44
C ARG A 377 1.94 -5.67 -11.62
N GLN A 378 1.60 -6.87 -11.15
CA GLN A 378 0.23 -7.40 -11.30
C GLN A 378 -0.78 -6.61 -10.46
N LEU A 379 -0.42 -6.15 -9.24
CA LEU A 379 -1.32 -5.33 -8.44
C LEU A 379 -1.58 -3.96 -9.07
N ILE A 380 -0.55 -3.33 -9.64
CA ILE A 380 -0.71 -2.07 -10.38
C ILE A 380 -1.66 -2.27 -11.57
N LYS A 381 -1.44 -3.30 -12.38
CA LYS A 381 -2.34 -3.61 -13.51
C LYS A 381 -3.77 -3.90 -13.06
N LEU A 382 -3.95 -4.62 -11.95
CA LEU A 382 -5.27 -4.90 -11.39
C LEU A 382 -5.97 -3.60 -10.96
N LEU A 383 -5.27 -2.70 -10.26
CA LEU A 383 -5.81 -1.38 -9.90
C LEU A 383 -6.20 -0.59 -11.15
N HIS A 384 -5.34 -0.55 -12.16
CA HIS A 384 -5.59 0.16 -13.42
C HIS A 384 -6.81 -0.37 -14.15
N ASN A 385 -6.98 -1.69 -14.27
CA ASN A 385 -8.18 -2.29 -14.85
C ASN A 385 -9.46 -1.89 -14.09
N LYS A 386 -9.39 -1.78 -12.76
CA LYS A 386 -10.54 -1.37 -11.93
C LYS A 386 -10.85 0.12 -12.07
N ILE A 387 -9.82 0.95 -12.17
CA ILE A 387 -9.95 2.40 -12.43
C ILE A 387 -10.59 2.62 -13.81
N GLU A 388 -10.05 1.98 -14.84
CA GLU A 388 -10.56 2.05 -16.21
C GLU A 388 -12.03 1.57 -16.30
N ALA A 389 -12.36 0.48 -15.61
CA ALA A 389 -13.73 -0.03 -15.53
C ALA A 389 -14.72 0.94 -14.88
N ALA A 390 -14.26 1.83 -13.98
CA ALA A 390 -15.10 2.87 -13.40
C ALA A 390 -15.48 3.96 -14.41
N LYS A 391 -14.73 4.08 -15.51
CA LYS A 391 -14.86 5.05 -16.62
C LYS A 391 -14.64 6.51 -16.24
N LYS A 392 -15.13 6.91 -15.06
CA LYS A 392 -15.08 8.26 -14.52
C LYS A 392 -14.55 8.28 -13.10
N LEU A 393 -13.89 9.39 -12.74
CA LEU A 393 -13.31 9.61 -11.42
C LEU A 393 -14.33 9.52 -10.27
N THR A 394 -15.55 10.02 -10.48
CA THR A 394 -16.64 9.98 -9.49
C THR A 394 -17.09 8.57 -9.15
N ASN A 395 -16.78 7.58 -9.99
CA ASN A 395 -17.25 6.21 -9.85
C ASN A 395 -16.26 5.30 -9.12
N LEU A 396 -15.09 5.79 -8.68
CA LEU A 396 -14.09 4.96 -7.99
C LEU A 396 -14.57 4.47 -6.61
N GLY A 397 -15.51 5.17 -5.96
CA GLY A 397 -16.12 4.71 -4.71
C GLY A 397 -15.18 4.73 -3.48
N ILE A 398 -14.15 5.58 -3.53
CA ILE A 398 -13.15 5.81 -2.48
C ILE A 398 -13.31 7.22 -1.93
N GLU A 399 -13.15 7.38 -0.62
CA GLU A 399 -13.10 8.70 0.02
C GLU A 399 -11.88 9.49 -0.49
N ASN A 400 -12.06 10.75 -0.86
CA ASN A 400 -11.00 11.57 -1.46
C ASN A 400 -10.33 10.91 -2.69
N SER A 401 -11.15 10.36 -3.60
CA SER A 401 -10.72 9.65 -4.82
C SER A 401 -9.66 10.42 -5.63
N GLU A 402 -9.78 11.75 -5.72
CA GLU A 402 -8.80 12.63 -6.39
C GLU A 402 -7.41 12.55 -5.76
N LYS A 403 -7.33 12.74 -4.43
CA LYS A 403 -6.09 12.67 -3.68
C LYS A 403 -5.48 11.26 -3.77
N TRP A 404 -6.29 10.23 -3.54
CA TRP A 404 -5.83 8.85 -3.59
C TRP A 404 -5.23 8.51 -4.96
N LEU A 405 -5.93 8.85 -6.04
CA LEU A 405 -5.46 8.56 -7.39
C LEU A 405 -4.20 9.36 -7.72
N LEU A 406 -4.14 10.63 -7.34
CA LEU A 406 -2.94 11.45 -7.56
C LEU A 406 -1.72 10.86 -6.85
N ASP A 407 -1.87 10.51 -5.57
CA ASP A 407 -0.80 9.92 -4.76
C ASP A 407 -0.32 8.58 -5.37
N HIS A 408 -1.25 7.76 -5.89
CA HIS A 408 -0.93 6.51 -6.61
C HIS A 408 -0.19 6.77 -7.93
N LEU A 409 -0.63 7.73 -8.74
CA LEU A 409 -0.01 8.05 -10.03
C LEU A 409 1.39 8.66 -9.84
N LEU A 410 1.58 9.53 -8.86
CA LEU A 410 2.89 10.09 -8.51
C LEU A 410 3.85 9.02 -8.01
N LEU A 411 3.38 8.08 -7.17
CA LEU A 411 4.17 6.94 -6.72
C LEU A 411 4.74 6.13 -7.90
N LEU A 412 3.95 5.93 -8.96
CA LEU A 412 4.41 5.27 -10.18
C LEU A 412 5.36 6.15 -10.99
N GLN A 413 5.03 7.43 -11.16
CA GLN A 413 5.82 8.36 -11.98
C GLN A 413 7.23 8.61 -11.43
N GLU A 414 7.39 8.56 -10.10
CA GLU A 414 8.67 8.70 -9.40
C GLU A 414 9.48 7.39 -9.39
N SER A 415 8.86 6.25 -9.72
CA SER A 415 9.54 4.95 -9.78
C SER A 415 10.28 4.75 -11.09
N SER A 416 11.59 4.46 -11.03
CA SER A 416 12.35 4.08 -12.23
C SER A 416 11.91 2.74 -12.84
N GLU A 417 11.36 1.83 -12.04
CA GLU A 417 10.98 0.48 -12.48
C GLU A 417 9.53 0.41 -12.99
N PHE A 418 8.60 1.15 -12.36
CA PHE A 418 7.16 1.00 -12.60
C PHE A 418 6.54 2.16 -13.37
N LYS A 419 7.28 3.22 -13.71
CA LYS A 419 6.75 4.38 -14.45
C LYS A 419 6.06 4.03 -15.76
N THR A 420 6.56 3.04 -16.51
CA THR A 420 5.96 2.61 -17.78
C THR A 420 4.57 1.99 -17.61
N LEU A 421 4.20 1.57 -16.39
CA LEU A 421 2.85 1.09 -16.13
C LEU A 421 1.81 2.22 -16.12
N LEU A 422 2.21 3.49 -16.12
CA LEU A 422 1.26 4.59 -16.36
C LEU A 422 0.60 4.50 -17.74
N GLU A 423 1.25 3.85 -18.70
CA GLU A 423 0.74 3.62 -20.05
C GLU A 423 -0.26 2.45 -20.12
N PHE A 424 -0.48 1.74 -19.01
CA PHE A 424 -1.37 0.59 -18.94
C PHE A 424 -2.79 1.00 -18.52
N GLY A 425 -3.70 1.03 -19.50
CA GLY A 425 -5.11 1.34 -19.30
C GLY A 425 -5.40 2.85 -19.25
N ASN A 426 -6.68 3.18 -19.34
CA ASN A 426 -7.15 4.56 -19.23
C ASN A 426 -7.38 4.90 -17.76
N ILE A 427 -6.45 5.66 -17.17
CA ILE A 427 -6.38 5.90 -15.72
C ILE A 427 -6.18 7.36 -15.32
N ILE A 428 -5.90 8.26 -16.27
CA ILE A 428 -5.64 9.69 -15.99
C ILE A 428 -6.92 10.48 -16.23
N PRO A 429 -7.51 11.16 -15.23
CA PRO A 429 -8.75 11.89 -15.42
C PRO A 429 -8.52 13.19 -16.19
N ASN A 430 -9.32 13.41 -17.24
CA ASN A 430 -9.41 14.71 -17.91
C ASN A 430 -10.29 15.69 -17.12
N ARG A 431 -10.42 16.93 -17.61
CA ARG A 431 -11.26 17.98 -16.97
C ARG A 431 -12.75 17.65 -16.94
N LYS A 432 -13.22 16.66 -17.71
CA LYS A 432 -14.59 16.11 -17.65
C LYS A 432 -14.73 14.93 -16.69
N GLY A 433 -13.63 14.51 -16.07
CA GLY A 433 -13.55 13.39 -15.15
C GLY A 433 -13.55 12.01 -15.83
N ASP A 434 -13.49 11.95 -17.18
CA ASP A 434 -13.30 10.70 -17.92
C ASP A 434 -11.84 10.26 -17.82
N PHE A 435 -11.60 8.95 -17.68
CA PHE A 435 -10.24 8.43 -17.70
C PHE A 435 -9.72 8.28 -19.12
N CYS A 436 -8.49 8.77 -19.34
CA CYS A 436 -7.79 8.76 -20.62
C CYS A 436 -6.46 7.99 -20.52
N ALA A 437 -5.94 7.57 -21.66
CA ALA A 437 -4.61 6.99 -21.74
C ALA A 437 -3.53 8.03 -21.41
N PHE A 438 -2.45 7.59 -20.74
CA PHE A 438 -1.33 8.48 -20.39
C PHE A 438 -0.58 9.02 -21.61
N VAL A 439 -0.55 8.26 -22.71
CA VAL A 439 0.18 8.60 -23.93
C VAL A 439 -0.78 9.07 -25.01
N ASN A 440 -0.49 10.20 -25.62
CA ASN A 440 -1.18 10.79 -26.79
C ASN A 440 -2.67 11.16 -26.62
N GLU A 441 -3.31 10.86 -25.48
CA GLU A 441 -4.71 11.23 -25.23
C GLU A 441 -4.88 12.32 -24.16
N ILE A 442 -3.94 12.44 -23.22
CA ILE A 442 -4.02 13.39 -22.11
C ILE A 442 -2.80 14.32 -22.07
N PHE A 443 -3.03 15.60 -21.80
CA PHE A 443 -2.03 16.66 -21.84
C PHE A 443 -2.10 17.56 -20.60
N ALA A 444 -0.95 18.13 -20.23
CA ALA A 444 -0.86 19.19 -19.23
C ALA A 444 -1.45 20.51 -19.75
N TYR A 445 -1.91 21.32 -18.81
CA TYR A 445 -2.55 22.62 -19.01
C TYR A 445 -1.52 23.74 -19.23
N GLY A 446 -0.82 23.72 -20.36
CA GLY A 446 0.28 24.67 -20.60
C GLY A 446 1.57 24.28 -19.87
N THR A 447 2.52 25.21 -19.90
CA THR A 447 3.80 25.07 -19.17
C THR A 447 3.76 25.88 -17.88
N SER A 448 4.68 25.63 -16.96
CA SER A 448 4.81 26.43 -15.73
C SER A 448 5.02 27.92 -16.00
N GLU A 449 5.63 28.25 -17.14
CA GLU A 449 5.90 29.63 -17.56
C GLU A 449 4.69 30.27 -18.28
N ASN A 450 3.93 29.46 -19.03
CA ASN A 450 2.77 29.89 -19.81
C ASN A 450 1.62 28.88 -19.62
N PRO A 451 0.85 28.98 -18.52
CA PRO A 451 -0.36 28.19 -18.36
C PRO A 451 -1.36 28.55 -19.46
N LEU A 452 -2.21 27.59 -19.83
CA LEU A 452 -3.34 27.91 -20.71
C LEU A 452 -4.32 28.84 -20.00
N ASP A 453 -5.19 29.49 -20.77
CA ASP A 453 -6.24 30.36 -20.23
C ASP A 453 -7.60 29.69 -20.44
N ASP A 454 -8.39 29.61 -19.38
CA ASP A 454 -9.68 28.90 -19.37
C ASP A 454 -10.72 29.60 -20.24
N ASP A 455 -10.65 30.92 -20.34
CA ASP A 455 -11.56 31.68 -21.18
C ASP A 455 -11.22 31.46 -22.65
N LEU A 456 -9.93 31.39 -23.01
CA LEU A 456 -9.52 31.04 -24.38
C LEU A 456 -9.96 29.62 -24.78
N ILE A 457 -9.85 28.64 -23.88
CA ILE A 457 -10.32 27.28 -24.13
C ILE A 457 -11.83 27.25 -24.36
N LYS A 458 -12.60 27.95 -23.52
CA LYS A 458 -14.07 28.08 -23.71
C LYS A 458 -14.42 28.78 -25.01
N ILE A 459 -13.71 29.85 -25.36
CA ILE A 459 -13.91 30.58 -26.62
C ILE A 459 -13.68 29.63 -27.82
N LEU A 460 -12.61 28.84 -27.81
CA LEU A 460 -12.35 27.89 -28.89
C LEU A 460 -13.47 26.85 -29.02
N PHE A 461 -13.93 26.31 -27.90
CA PHE A 461 -15.07 25.37 -27.89
C PHE A 461 -16.36 26.01 -28.40
N GLU A 462 -16.64 27.27 -28.04
CA GLU A 462 -17.81 28.01 -28.54
C GLU A 462 -17.73 28.29 -30.05
N LEU A 463 -16.53 28.57 -30.57
CA LEU A 463 -16.27 28.73 -32.01
C LEU A 463 -16.49 27.39 -32.73
N ASN A 464 -15.93 26.31 -32.20
CA ASN A 464 -16.07 24.97 -32.76
C ASN A 464 -16.19 23.90 -31.65
N ASN A 465 -17.40 23.36 -31.49
CA ASN A 465 -17.69 22.35 -30.47
C ASN A 465 -16.89 21.04 -30.66
N ALA A 466 -16.26 20.80 -31.83
CA ALA A 466 -15.37 19.68 -32.05
C ALA A 466 -14.00 19.87 -31.35
N GLU A 467 -13.56 21.11 -31.14
CA GLU A 467 -12.31 21.49 -30.48
C GLU A 467 -12.51 21.61 -28.95
N ASP A 468 -12.92 20.50 -28.35
CA ASP A 468 -13.25 20.39 -26.92
C ASP A 468 -12.02 19.98 -26.11
N TRP A 469 -11.17 20.96 -25.78
CA TRP A 469 -9.89 20.73 -25.11
C TRP A 469 -10.03 20.09 -23.72
N ASP A 470 -11.16 20.30 -23.04
CA ASP A 470 -11.44 19.68 -21.74
C ASP A 470 -11.50 18.13 -21.81
N LYS A 471 -11.66 17.55 -23.01
CA LYS A 471 -11.61 16.08 -23.21
C LYS A 471 -10.20 15.50 -23.14
N TYR A 472 -9.17 16.31 -23.35
CA TYR A 472 -7.79 15.84 -23.44
C TYR A 472 -6.81 16.64 -22.57
N LEU A 473 -7.28 17.67 -21.86
CA LEU A 473 -6.52 18.30 -20.79
C LEU A 473 -6.74 17.57 -19.48
N VAL A 474 -5.67 17.37 -18.73
CA VAL A 474 -5.70 16.76 -17.39
C VAL A 474 -6.57 17.60 -16.43
N SER A 475 -7.30 16.92 -15.53
CA SER A 475 -8.04 17.58 -14.45
C SER A 475 -7.13 18.49 -13.61
N ASP A 476 -7.68 19.62 -13.15
CA ASP A 476 -6.92 20.65 -12.43
C ASP A 476 -6.26 20.14 -11.15
N TYR A 477 -6.86 19.14 -10.49
CA TYR A 477 -6.29 18.50 -9.30
C TYR A 477 -4.99 17.72 -9.60
N PHE A 478 -4.76 17.32 -10.86
CA PHE A 478 -3.69 16.42 -11.27
C PHE A 478 -2.54 17.13 -12.00
N ARG A 479 -2.47 18.46 -11.92
CA ARG A 479 -1.44 19.30 -12.58
C ARG A 479 0.00 18.98 -12.18
N SER A 480 0.22 18.32 -11.04
CA SER A 480 1.57 17.90 -10.61
C SER A 480 2.12 16.70 -11.39
N LEU A 481 1.27 16.00 -12.17
CA LEU A 481 1.72 14.94 -13.07
C LEU A 481 2.54 15.51 -14.23
N LYS A 482 3.70 14.91 -14.48
CA LYS A 482 4.54 15.23 -15.64
C LYS A 482 3.93 14.62 -16.91
N LEU A 483 3.20 15.44 -17.65
CA LEU A 483 2.57 15.09 -18.94
C LEU A 483 3.10 16.00 -20.06
N PRO A 484 3.04 15.57 -21.33
CA PRO A 484 3.22 16.47 -22.46
C PRO A 484 2.23 17.64 -22.38
N ALA A 485 2.66 18.87 -22.62
CA ALA A 485 1.81 20.05 -22.48
C ALA A 485 1.20 20.47 -23.83
N LYS A 486 -0.08 20.85 -23.80
CA LYS A 486 -0.66 21.68 -24.85
C LYS A 486 -0.25 23.13 -24.62
N THR A 487 0.19 23.82 -25.67
CA THR A 487 0.77 25.16 -25.54
C THR A 487 -0.21 26.25 -25.95
N ILE A 488 0.01 27.47 -25.46
CA ILE A 488 -0.78 28.64 -25.86
C ILE A 488 -0.63 28.97 -27.34
N GLU A 489 0.53 28.64 -27.95
CA GLU A 489 0.77 28.82 -29.37
C GLU A 489 -0.10 27.88 -30.22
N GLU A 490 -0.25 26.61 -29.80
CA GLU A 490 -1.19 25.68 -30.42
C GLU A 490 -2.63 26.18 -30.29
N LEU A 491 -3.01 26.71 -29.13
CA LEU A 491 -4.37 27.23 -28.88
C LEU A 491 -4.66 28.44 -29.78
N ALA A 492 -3.73 29.38 -29.85
CA ALA A 492 -3.84 30.57 -30.71
C ALA A 492 -3.90 30.20 -32.20
N THR A 493 -3.09 29.22 -32.62
CA THR A 493 -3.12 28.70 -34.00
C THR A 493 -4.48 28.09 -34.32
N LYS A 494 -5.05 27.28 -33.42
CA LYS A 494 -6.39 26.70 -33.59
C LYS A 494 -7.48 27.75 -33.66
N LEU A 495 -7.46 28.74 -32.76
CA LEU A 495 -8.38 29.87 -32.80
C LEU A 495 -8.30 30.62 -34.14
N LYS A 496 -7.08 30.87 -34.65
CA LYS A 496 -6.87 31.48 -35.96
C LYS A 496 -7.43 30.61 -37.10
N GLU A 497 -7.18 29.31 -37.09
CA GLU A 497 -7.71 28.37 -38.11
C GLU A 497 -9.25 28.42 -38.15
N GLU A 498 -9.91 28.39 -36.99
CA GLU A 498 -11.38 28.44 -36.92
C GLU A 498 -11.94 29.80 -37.36
N LEU A 499 -11.27 30.91 -37.01
CA LEU A 499 -11.66 32.24 -37.48
C LEU A 499 -11.48 32.41 -39.00
N GLU A 500 -10.42 31.84 -39.58
CA GLU A 500 -10.22 31.84 -41.03
C GLU A 500 -11.27 31.00 -41.76
N LYS A 501 -11.70 29.86 -41.20
CA LYS A 501 -12.84 29.09 -41.75
C LYS A 501 -14.11 29.94 -41.77
N LEU A 502 -14.46 30.57 -40.64
CA LEU A 502 -15.62 31.46 -40.56
C LEU A 502 -15.54 32.63 -41.56
N ARG A 503 -14.32 33.15 -41.82
CA ARG A 503 -14.09 34.18 -42.83
C ARG A 503 -14.37 33.69 -44.25
N ILE A 504 -13.90 32.49 -44.59
CA ILE A 504 -14.10 31.89 -45.92
C ILE A 504 -15.59 31.61 -46.15
N ASP A 505 -16.28 31.14 -45.11
CA ASP A 505 -17.70 30.77 -45.18
C ASP A 505 -18.66 31.96 -45.00
N ASN A 506 -18.15 33.17 -44.74
CA ASN A 506 -18.93 34.38 -44.38
C ASN A 506 -19.97 34.11 -43.28
N ALA A 507 -19.51 33.48 -42.20
CA ALA A 507 -20.37 32.97 -41.13
C ALA A 507 -20.00 33.52 -39.75
N PHE A 508 -19.30 34.66 -39.67
CA PHE A 508 -18.88 35.23 -38.39
C PHE A 508 -20.06 35.58 -37.47
N SER A 509 -21.17 36.05 -38.04
CA SER A 509 -22.43 36.35 -37.32
C SER A 509 -22.96 35.17 -36.51
N THR A 510 -22.78 33.93 -36.99
CA THR A 510 -23.23 32.70 -36.32
C THR A 510 -22.49 32.41 -35.01
N LYS A 511 -21.30 32.98 -34.82
CA LYS A 511 -20.43 32.80 -33.66
C LYS A 511 -20.03 34.12 -33.00
N SER A 512 -20.79 35.18 -33.23
CA SER A 512 -20.52 36.55 -32.76
C SER A 512 -20.21 36.64 -31.26
N GLY A 513 -20.95 35.91 -30.42
CA GLY A 513 -20.71 35.88 -28.97
C GLY A 513 -19.30 35.42 -28.58
N ALA A 514 -18.78 34.37 -29.21
CA ALA A 514 -17.44 33.84 -28.94
C ALA A 514 -16.35 34.80 -29.45
N ILE A 515 -16.57 35.40 -30.62
CA ILE A 515 -15.63 36.38 -31.21
C ILE A 515 -15.56 37.65 -30.36
N LEU A 516 -16.69 38.14 -29.85
CA LEU A 516 -16.73 39.31 -28.96
C LEU A 516 -16.00 39.03 -27.64
N LYS A 517 -16.16 37.83 -27.07
CA LYS A 517 -15.38 37.39 -25.90
C LYS A 517 -13.88 37.39 -26.20
N LEU A 518 -13.46 36.94 -27.38
CA LEU A 518 -12.05 36.98 -27.79
C LEU A 518 -11.53 38.41 -27.95
N ILE A 519 -12.31 39.32 -28.55
CA ILE A 519 -11.96 40.74 -28.65
C ILE A 519 -11.78 41.35 -27.25
N HIS A 520 -12.70 41.04 -26.33
CA HIS A 520 -12.62 41.51 -24.96
C HIS A 520 -11.39 40.95 -24.25
N TRP A 521 -11.14 39.64 -24.36
CA TRP A 521 -9.99 38.98 -23.76
C TRP A 521 -8.66 39.58 -24.26
N CYS A 522 -8.52 39.82 -25.57
CA CYS A 522 -7.32 40.45 -26.14
C CYS A 522 -7.17 41.94 -25.77
N SER A 523 -8.26 42.63 -25.44
CA SER A 523 -8.25 44.05 -25.07
C SER A 523 -8.07 44.28 -23.57
N ASP A 524 -8.17 43.23 -22.74
CA ASP A 524 -7.87 43.33 -21.32
C ASP A 524 -6.38 43.61 -21.10
N SER A 525 -6.11 44.67 -20.33
CA SER A 525 -4.78 45.07 -19.88
C SER A 525 -3.94 43.92 -19.30
N LYS A 526 -4.57 42.94 -18.63
CA LYS A 526 -3.89 41.78 -18.02
C LYS A 526 -3.34 40.80 -19.06
N ASN A 527 -4.02 40.69 -20.20
CA ASN A 527 -3.70 39.72 -21.25
C ASN A 527 -2.88 40.34 -22.38
N LYS A 528 -2.71 41.66 -22.38
CA LYS A 528 -2.09 42.43 -23.47
C LYS A 528 -0.78 41.83 -23.99
N PHE A 529 0.15 41.47 -23.10
CA PHE A 529 1.44 40.90 -23.51
C PHE A 529 1.28 39.56 -24.24
N VAL A 530 0.40 38.69 -23.73
CA VAL A 530 0.11 37.37 -24.31
C VAL A 530 -0.62 37.53 -25.63
N ALA A 531 -1.60 38.44 -25.69
CA ALA A 531 -2.38 38.76 -26.87
C ALA A 531 -1.50 39.32 -28.00
N GLU A 532 -0.60 40.28 -27.71
CA GLU A 532 0.33 40.84 -28.70
C GLU A 532 1.31 39.79 -29.23
N ARG A 533 1.71 38.82 -28.40
CA ARG A 533 2.67 37.79 -28.78
C ARG A 533 2.08 36.65 -29.61
N TYR A 534 0.90 36.15 -29.24
CA TYR A 534 0.32 34.93 -29.84
C TYR A 534 -0.91 35.20 -30.73
N PHE A 535 -1.55 36.37 -30.61
CA PHE A 535 -2.77 36.74 -31.32
C PHE A 535 -2.61 37.97 -32.20
N ASP A 536 -1.38 38.29 -32.63
CA ASP A 536 -1.02 39.43 -33.47
C ASP A 536 -1.89 39.54 -34.74
N TRP A 537 -2.10 38.41 -35.42
CA TRP A 537 -2.93 38.32 -36.60
C TRP A 537 -4.37 38.70 -36.29
N PHE A 538 -4.96 38.16 -35.22
CA PHE A 538 -6.34 38.45 -34.85
C PHE A 538 -6.51 39.93 -34.48
N ILE A 539 -5.59 40.48 -33.69
CA ILE A 539 -5.58 41.91 -33.33
C ILE A 539 -5.53 42.79 -34.58
N SER A 540 -4.74 42.41 -35.59
CA SER A 540 -4.64 43.16 -36.85
C SER A 540 -5.91 43.12 -37.71
N GLN A 541 -6.75 42.09 -37.55
CA GLN A 541 -7.99 41.91 -38.32
C GLN A 541 -9.26 42.19 -37.51
N LYS A 542 -9.16 42.45 -36.21
CA LYS A 542 -10.31 42.54 -35.29
C LYS A 542 -11.38 43.51 -35.76
N ASP A 543 -10.98 44.69 -36.26
CA ASP A 543 -11.92 45.74 -36.69
C ASP A 543 -12.68 45.31 -37.96
N LYS A 544 -12.01 44.59 -38.87
CA LYS A 544 -12.63 44.05 -40.08
C LYS A 544 -13.59 42.90 -39.74
N ILE A 545 -13.19 41.99 -38.84
CA ILE A 545 -14.04 40.90 -38.37
C ILE A 545 -15.29 41.46 -37.69
N PHE A 546 -15.14 42.50 -36.86
CA PHE A 546 -16.25 43.18 -36.21
C PHE A 546 -17.21 43.82 -37.22
N VAL A 547 -16.68 44.50 -38.25
CA VAL A 547 -17.50 45.04 -39.34
C VAL A 547 -18.23 43.93 -40.10
N ASN A 548 -17.57 42.80 -40.40
CA ASN A 548 -18.20 41.68 -41.09
C ASN A 548 -19.34 41.04 -40.27
N ILE A 549 -19.15 40.82 -38.95
CA ILE A 549 -20.23 40.38 -38.05
C ILE A 549 -21.44 41.31 -38.18
N SER A 550 -21.18 42.61 -38.25
CA SER A 550 -22.22 43.64 -38.28
C SER A 550 -22.89 43.79 -39.66
N LEU A 551 -22.24 43.37 -40.74
CA LEU A 551 -22.76 43.38 -42.11
C LEU A 551 -23.52 42.10 -42.48
N GLU A 552 -23.15 40.96 -41.90
CA GLU A 552 -23.81 39.66 -42.11
C GLU A 552 -25.17 39.56 -41.40
N ASP A 553 -25.41 40.35 -40.36
CA ASP A 553 -26.72 40.48 -39.73
C ASP A 553 -27.67 41.27 -40.65
N SER A 554 -28.72 40.63 -41.16
CA SER A 554 -29.64 41.24 -42.14
C SER A 554 -30.46 42.43 -41.62
N GLU A 555 -30.68 42.54 -40.30
CA GLU A 555 -31.36 43.70 -39.70
C GLU A 555 -30.41 44.88 -39.47
N VAL A 556 -29.15 44.59 -39.13
CA VAL A 556 -28.15 45.61 -38.74
C VAL A 556 -27.29 46.06 -39.92
N GLY A 557 -26.92 45.15 -40.83
CA GLY A 557 -26.01 45.41 -41.95
C GLY A 557 -26.54 46.46 -42.93
N GLY A 558 -27.85 46.45 -43.22
CA GLY A 558 -28.49 47.48 -44.04
C GLY A 558 -28.48 48.87 -43.41
N ASN A 559 -28.50 48.95 -42.07
CA ASN A 559 -28.47 50.20 -41.31
C ASN A 559 -27.04 50.73 -41.15
N ILE A 560 -26.05 49.86 -40.96
CA ILE A 560 -24.63 50.22 -40.88
C ILE A 560 -24.10 50.72 -42.23
N VAL A 561 -24.47 50.10 -43.34
CA VAL A 561 -24.09 50.59 -44.68
C VAL A 561 -24.68 51.98 -44.95
N LYS A 562 -25.92 52.26 -44.50
CA LYS A 562 -26.53 53.59 -44.55
C LYS A 562 -25.87 54.62 -43.62
N LEU A 563 -25.33 54.18 -42.49
CA LEU A 563 -24.62 55.02 -41.52
C LEU A 563 -23.19 55.37 -42.00
N LEU A 564 -22.44 54.38 -42.49
CA LEU A 564 -21.07 54.55 -42.99
C LEU A 564 -21.00 55.37 -44.28
N SER A 565 -22.08 55.43 -45.06
CA SER A 565 -22.16 56.27 -46.25
C SER A 565 -22.35 57.77 -45.94
N ASN A 566 -22.50 58.15 -44.66
CA ASN A 566 -22.65 59.54 -44.26
C ASN A 566 -21.75 59.90 -43.06
N LYS A 567 -20.54 60.39 -43.38
CA LYS A 567 -19.46 60.69 -42.43
C LYS A 567 -19.85 61.66 -41.30
N GLU A 568 -20.77 62.58 -41.54
CA GLU A 568 -21.23 63.55 -40.52
C GLU A 568 -22.07 62.88 -39.43
N LYS A 569 -23.01 62.01 -39.80
CA LYS A 569 -23.90 61.32 -38.85
C LYS A 569 -23.16 60.39 -37.89
N LEU A 570 -22.00 59.88 -38.30
CA LEU A 570 -21.20 58.96 -37.50
C LEU A 570 -20.50 59.69 -36.34
N ASN A 571 -20.00 60.91 -36.57
CA ASN A 571 -19.43 61.74 -35.51
C ASN A 571 -20.51 62.16 -34.51
N ASP A 572 -21.69 62.53 -34.98
CA ASP A 572 -22.81 62.93 -34.11
C ASP A 572 -23.27 61.78 -33.19
N LEU A 573 -23.28 60.55 -33.70
CA LEU A 573 -23.63 59.35 -32.91
C LEU A 573 -22.55 58.97 -31.90
N VAL A 574 -21.28 59.15 -32.23
CA VAL A 574 -20.18 58.96 -31.26
C VAL A 574 -20.29 59.99 -30.13
N THR A 575 -20.57 61.26 -30.47
CA THR A 575 -20.79 62.30 -29.46
C THR A 575 -22.02 62.02 -28.59
N LEU A 576 -23.10 61.46 -29.15
CA LEU A 576 -24.28 61.03 -28.40
C LEU A 576 -24.00 59.84 -27.48
N ALA A 577 -23.21 58.86 -27.91
CA ALA A 577 -22.83 57.71 -27.07
C ALA A 577 -21.92 58.12 -25.90
N GLU A 578 -21.01 59.07 -26.12
CA GLU A 578 -20.13 59.63 -25.08
C GLU A 578 -20.87 60.57 -24.11
N SER A 579 -22.04 61.10 -24.49
CA SER A 579 -22.85 61.99 -23.65
C SER A 579 -23.61 61.30 -22.51
N GLY A 580 -23.56 59.97 -22.44
CA GLY A 580 -24.18 59.18 -21.36
C GLY A 580 -25.71 59.04 -21.46
N ILE A 581 -26.32 59.44 -22.59
CA ILE A 581 -27.76 59.34 -22.82
C ILE A 581 -28.16 57.88 -23.09
N SER A 582 -29.14 57.36 -22.36
CA SER A 582 -29.68 56.01 -22.55
C SER A 582 -30.62 55.91 -23.76
N LEU A 583 -30.76 54.71 -24.34
CA LEU A 583 -31.67 54.42 -25.45
C LEU A 583 -33.14 54.76 -25.14
N THR A 584 -33.56 54.62 -23.89
CA THR A 584 -34.89 55.02 -23.39
C THR A 584 -35.08 56.53 -23.44
N GLN A 585 -34.08 57.31 -23.03
CA GLN A 585 -34.12 58.78 -23.09
C GLN A 585 -34.10 59.30 -24.54
N LEU A 586 -33.36 58.66 -25.44
CA LEU A 586 -33.39 58.98 -26.88
C LEU A 586 -34.78 58.73 -27.49
N SER A 587 -35.43 57.65 -27.08
CA SER A 587 -36.79 57.33 -27.53
C SER A 587 -37.80 58.34 -26.99
N GLU A 588 -37.69 58.74 -25.72
CA GLU A 588 -38.51 59.79 -25.11
C GLU A 588 -38.31 61.15 -25.80
N ILE A 589 -37.07 61.55 -26.09
CA ILE A 589 -36.76 62.79 -26.83
C ILE A 589 -37.36 62.75 -28.24
N ALA A 590 -37.24 61.61 -28.94
CA ALA A 590 -37.84 61.43 -30.26
C ALA A 590 -39.39 61.46 -30.22
N GLU A 591 -39.99 61.02 -29.11
CA GLU A 591 -41.44 61.04 -28.90
C GLU A 591 -41.95 62.44 -28.51
N ILE A 592 -41.20 63.17 -27.69
CA ILE A 592 -41.45 64.59 -27.38
C ILE A 592 -41.33 65.44 -28.65
N ALA A 593 -40.34 65.18 -29.50
CA ALA A 593 -40.15 65.86 -30.79
C ALA A 593 -41.26 65.56 -31.83
N LYS A 594 -42.08 64.52 -31.63
CA LYS A 594 -43.31 64.30 -32.44
C LYS A 594 -44.46 65.22 -32.00
N SER A 595 -44.40 65.75 -30.79
CA SER A 595 -45.50 66.47 -30.13
C SER A 595 -45.24 67.97 -30.01
N ILE A 596 -43.97 68.39 -30.09
CA ILE A 596 -43.49 69.78 -29.96
C ILE A 596 -42.41 70.01 -31.03
N SER A 597 -42.29 71.23 -31.58
CA SER A 597 -41.26 71.50 -32.60
C SER A 597 -39.85 71.43 -32.00
N ILE A 598 -38.90 70.87 -32.75
CA ILE A 598 -37.48 70.78 -32.33
C ILE A 598 -36.90 72.16 -31.98
N GLU A 599 -37.40 73.22 -32.61
CA GLU A 599 -36.93 74.58 -32.38
C GLU A 599 -37.41 75.17 -31.04
N GLU A 600 -38.55 74.73 -30.52
CA GLU A 600 -38.99 75.08 -29.16
C GLU A 600 -38.16 74.37 -28.10
N ILE A 601 -37.82 73.09 -28.31
CA ILE A 601 -36.95 72.31 -27.41
C ILE A 601 -35.56 72.95 -27.37
N LYS A 602 -35.03 73.34 -28.53
CA LYS A 602 -33.73 74.00 -28.67
C LYS A 602 -33.72 75.37 -28.00
N ASN A 603 -34.77 76.17 -28.14
CA ASN A 603 -34.88 77.47 -27.48
C ASN A 603 -34.92 77.33 -25.95
N LEU A 604 -35.66 76.36 -25.41
CA LEU A 604 -35.72 76.15 -23.96
C LEU A 604 -34.38 75.67 -23.40
N ALA A 605 -33.72 74.74 -24.09
CA ALA A 605 -32.40 74.25 -23.70
C ALA A 605 -31.33 75.34 -23.79
N GLN A 606 -31.39 76.19 -24.82
CA GLN A 606 -30.50 77.33 -24.96
C GLN A 606 -30.74 78.37 -23.87
N GLN A 607 -32.00 78.64 -23.52
CA GLN A 607 -32.36 79.57 -22.45
C GLN A 607 -31.86 79.11 -21.07
N LEU A 608 -31.98 77.81 -20.76
CA LEU A 608 -31.43 77.25 -19.52
C LEU A 608 -29.90 77.28 -19.50
N LYS A 609 -29.24 77.09 -20.65
CA LYS A 609 -27.79 77.22 -20.76
C LYS A 609 -27.33 78.66 -20.56
N ASP A 610 -28.01 79.63 -21.18
CA ASP A 610 -27.70 81.05 -21.04
C ASP A 610 -27.90 81.53 -19.58
N GLU A 611 -28.91 80.99 -18.87
CA GLU A 611 -29.11 81.25 -17.43
C GLU A 611 -27.99 80.65 -16.56
N GLN A 612 -27.51 79.45 -16.89
CA GLN A 612 -26.39 78.81 -16.20
C GLN A 612 -25.07 79.59 -16.40
N ASP A 613 -24.82 80.05 -17.63
CA ASP A 613 -23.61 80.81 -17.97
C ASP A 613 -23.62 82.21 -17.31
N ASP A 614 -24.78 82.88 -17.23
CA ASP A 614 -24.95 84.15 -16.51
C ASP A 614 -24.77 83.99 -14.99
N PHE A 615 -25.23 82.87 -14.42
CA PHE A 615 -25.00 82.55 -13.01
C PHE A 615 -23.51 82.37 -12.69
N GLU A 616 -22.78 81.58 -13.48
CA GLU A 616 -21.34 81.37 -13.30
C GLU A 616 -20.55 82.68 -13.47
N PHE A 617 -20.90 83.52 -14.44
CA PHE A 617 -20.29 84.84 -14.61
C PHE A 617 -20.50 85.74 -13.38
N LYS A 618 -21.72 85.80 -12.84
CA LYS A 618 -22.05 86.60 -11.64
C LYS A 618 -21.30 86.12 -10.40
N LYS A 619 -21.06 84.82 -10.27
CA LYS A 619 -20.27 84.24 -9.17
C LYS A 619 -18.80 84.66 -9.29
N LYS A 620 -18.20 84.48 -10.47
CA LYS A 620 -16.78 84.77 -10.73
C LYS A 620 -16.41 86.24 -10.47
N ILE A 621 -17.29 87.17 -10.83
CA ILE A 621 -17.07 88.61 -10.60
C ILE A 621 -17.21 89.03 -9.13
N GLY A 622 -18.08 88.36 -8.36
CA GLY A 622 -18.21 88.60 -6.92
C GLY A 622 -16.92 88.24 -6.16
N GLU A 623 -16.41 87.03 -6.41
CA GLU A 623 -15.17 86.53 -5.79
C GLU A 623 -13.92 87.36 -6.16
N ALA A 624 -13.91 88.00 -7.34
CA ALA A 624 -12.83 88.89 -7.75
C ALA A 624 -12.85 90.22 -6.98
N VAL A 625 -14.03 90.81 -6.76
CA VAL A 625 -14.19 92.06 -6.00
C VAL A 625 -13.86 91.87 -4.52
N GLU A 626 -14.23 90.75 -3.93
CA GLU A 626 -13.87 90.41 -2.55
C GLU A 626 -12.34 90.32 -2.38
N ARG A 627 -11.66 89.62 -3.29
CA ARG A 627 -10.18 89.55 -3.29
C ARG A 627 -9.52 90.90 -3.44
N ALA A 628 -9.98 91.71 -4.39
CA ALA A 628 -9.49 93.07 -4.61
C ALA A 628 -9.63 93.95 -3.35
N PHE A 629 -10.75 93.83 -2.65
CA PHE A 629 -10.98 94.57 -1.41
C PHE A 629 -9.99 94.15 -0.31
N ILE A 630 -9.75 92.84 -0.13
CA ILE A 630 -8.80 92.36 0.90
C ILE A 630 -7.39 92.83 0.60
N GLU A 631 -6.99 92.81 -0.66
CA GLU A 631 -5.67 93.25 -1.11
C GLU A 631 -5.48 94.76 -0.87
N ALA A 632 -6.47 95.57 -1.25
CA ALA A 632 -6.50 97.00 -0.93
C ALA A 632 -6.46 97.25 0.57
N PHE A 633 -7.29 96.55 1.34
CA PHE A 633 -7.42 96.75 2.78
C PHE A 633 -6.15 96.34 3.54
N SER A 634 -5.44 95.33 3.04
CA SER A 634 -4.17 94.87 3.60
C SER A 634 -2.99 95.78 3.25
N SER A 635 -3.08 96.56 2.16
CA SER A 635 -2.08 97.58 1.78
C SER A 635 -2.06 98.79 2.73
N VAL A 636 -3.17 99.03 3.43
CA VAL A 636 -3.27 100.07 4.47
C VAL A 636 -2.70 99.46 5.75
N ASN A 637 -1.44 99.76 6.06
CA ASN A 637 -0.67 99.13 7.15
C ASN A 637 -1.22 99.50 8.56
N LEU A 638 -2.39 98.95 8.92
CA LEU A 638 -3.15 99.24 10.13
C LEU A 638 -2.65 98.39 11.32
N PRO A 639 -2.67 98.92 12.56
CA PRO A 639 -2.20 98.21 13.75
C PRO A 639 -3.23 97.19 14.31
N TYR A 640 -4.00 96.52 13.44
CA TYR A 640 -5.05 95.56 13.80
C TYR A 640 -4.83 94.21 13.11
N ASN A 641 -5.30 93.12 13.72
CA ASN A 641 -5.24 91.79 13.12
C ASN A 641 -6.46 91.57 12.22
N ILE A 642 -6.25 91.33 10.93
CA ILE A 642 -7.32 91.25 9.92
C ILE A 642 -7.35 89.83 9.34
N ILE A 643 -8.52 89.18 9.39
CA ILE A 643 -8.71 87.80 8.92
C ILE A 643 -9.85 87.80 7.89
N TYR A 644 -9.57 87.31 6.68
CA TYR A 644 -10.58 86.99 5.67
C TYR A 644 -11.11 85.57 5.88
N GLN A 645 -12.44 85.45 5.91
CA GLN A 645 -13.13 84.17 6.07
C GLN A 645 -13.86 83.74 4.79
N GLY A 646 -14.37 84.69 3.99
CA GLY A 646 -15.01 84.49 2.68
C GLY A 646 -16.24 83.57 2.64
N VAL A 647 -16.59 82.96 3.77
CA VAL A 647 -17.74 82.05 3.91
C VAL A 647 -18.29 82.22 5.33
N GLY A 648 -19.59 82.54 5.44
CA GLY A 648 -20.27 82.65 6.74
C GLY A 648 -21.22 83.84 6.82
N SER A 649 -21.34 84.39 8.02
CA SER A 649 -22.18 85.57 8.30
C SER A 649 -21.45 86.91 8.16
N GLN A 650 -20.17 86.89 7.78
CA GLN A 650 -19.30 88.04 7.51
C GLN A 650 -18.12 87.58 6.65
N ASP A 651 -17.48 88.50 5.94
CA ASP A 651 -16.34 88.19 5.06
C ASP A 651 -14.99 88.52 5.70
N VAL A 652 -14.91 89.61 6.47
CA VAL A 652 -13.68 90.08 7.12
C VAL A 652 -13.90 90.32 8.61
N VAL A 653 -12.93 89.90 9.43
CA VAL A 653 -12.89 90.15 10.87
C VAL A 653 -11.64 90.95 11.21
N ILE A 654 -11.83 92.09 11.86
CA ILE A 654 -10.75 92.97 12.34
C ILE A 654 -10.72 92.86 13.84
N SER A 655 -9.58 92.48 14.42
CA SER A 655 -9.42 92.34 15.88
C SER A 655 -8.32 93.25 16.39
N ASN A 656 -8.62 93.99 17.45
CA ASN A 656 -7.64 94.84 18.12
C ASN A 656 -6.83 93.98 19.13
N PRO A 657 -5.51 93.82 18.92
CA PRO A 657 -4.69 92.94 19.76
C PRO A 657 -4.51 93.47 21.20
N VAL A 658 -4.80 94.75 21.47
CA VAL A 658 -4.61 95.40 22.77
C VAL A 658 -5.81 95.21 23.71
N ASN A 659 -7.03 95.19 23.19
CA ASN A 659 -8.26 95.11 24.00
C ASN A 659 -9.20 93.95 23.64
N SER A 660 -8.80 93.10 22.69
CA SER A 660 -9.53 91.92 22.23
C SER A 660 -10.94 92.20 21.67
N LYS A 661 -11.27 93.44 21.30
CA LYS A 661 -12.50 93.74 20.57
C LYS A 661 -12.36 93.39 19.09
N SER A 662 -13.44 92.89 18.50
CA SER A 662 -13.53 92.56 17.09
C SER A 662 -14.59 93.40 16.38
N PHE A 663 -14.31 93.74 15.13
CA PHE A 663 -15.20 94.44 14.20
C PHE A 663 -15.36 93.58 12.95
N TYR A 664 -16.56 93.54 12.39
CA TYR A 664 -16.94 92.60 11.33
C TYR A 664 -17.40 93.36 10.08
N ILE A 665 -16.90 92.96 8.91
CA ILE A 665 -17.27 93.53 7.61
C ILE A 665 -17.84 92.42 6.74
N GLU A 666 -19.03 92.65 6.20
CA GLU A 666 -19.62 91.88 5.11
C GLU A 666 -19.53 92.69 3.82
N LEU A 667 -19.01 92.09 2.76
CA LEU A 667 -18.81 92.70 1.46
C LEU A 667 -19.97 92.32 0.54
N LYS A 668 -20.50 93.31 -0.16
CA LYS A 668 -21.45 93.08 -1.26
C LYS A 668 -21.05 93.87 -2.48
N SER A 669 -21.17 93.25 -3.65
CA SER A 669 -20.90 93.93 -4.91
C SER A 669 -22.19 94.26 -5.66
N LEU A 670 -22.31 95.49 -6.14
CA LEU A 670 -23.45 95.97 -6.95
C LEU A 670 -23.03 96.28 -8.37
N SER A 671 -23.91 95.99 -9.32
CA SER A 671 -23.72 96.40 -10.72
C SER A 671 -23.86 97.92 -10.84
N PRO A 672 -23.00 98.61 -11.63
CA PRO A 672 -23.11 100.06 -11.87
C PRO A 672 -24.49 100.50 -12.40
N THR A 673 -25.19 99.59 -13.07
CA THR A 673 -26.50 99.79 -13.70
C THR A 673 -27.70 99.47 -12.82
N ASN A 674 -27.52 98.99 -11.58
CA ASN A 674 -28.59 98.56 -10.67
C ASN A 674 -28.38 99.08 -9.24
N TRP A 675 -27.99 100.34 -9.08
CA TRP A 675 -27.70 100.96 -7.77
C TRP A 675 -28.96 101.19 -6.91
N ASP A 676 -30.14 101.18 -7.52
CA ASP A 676 -31.45 101.43 -6.89
C ASP A 676 -32.14 100.17 -6.36
N LYS A 677 -31.53 98.98 -6.53
CA LYS A 677 -32.11 97.71 -6.09
C LYS A 677 -31.73 97.37 -4.64
N SER A 678 -32.72 96.86 -3.91
CA SER A 678 -32.57 96.38 -2.52
C SER A 678 -31.47 95.30 -2.40
N LEU A 679 -30.51 95.54 -1.51
CA LEU A 679 -29.42 94.62 -1.20
C LEU A 679 -29.98 93.32 -0.59
N LYS A 680 -29.58 92.16 -1.13
CA LYS A 680 -29.98 90.86 -0.59
C LYS A 680 -28.90 90.35 0.37
N LEU A 681 -29.29 90.12 1.62
CA LEU A 681 -28.46 89.47 2.64
C LEU A 681 -28.94 88.04 2.86
N ALA A 682 -28.01 87.11 3.09
CA ALA A 682 -28.35 85.80 3.59
C ALA A 682 -28.91 85.93 5.02
N VAL A 683 -29.76 84.99 5.43
CA VAL A 683 -30.40 85.01 6.76
C VAL A 683 -29.35 85.02 7.89
N SER A 684 -28.20 84.35 7.71
CA SER A 684 -27.08 84.35 8.64
C SER A 684 -26.41 85.72 8.79
N GLN A 685 -26.22 86.45 7.69
CA GLN A 685 -25.64 87.80 7.64
C GLN A 685 -26.57 88.82 8.29
N ALA A 686 -27.87 88.73 7.99
CA ALA A 686 -28.89 89.58 8.60
C ALA A 686 -28.96 89.37 10.13
N ARG A 687 -28.89 88.12 10.61
CA ARG A 687 -28.84 87.81 12.05
C ARG A 687 -27.61 88.42 12.72
N LYS A 688 -26.42 88.24 12.12
CA LYS A 688 -25.17 88.76 12.67
C LYS A 688 -25.16 90.30 12.74
N ALA A 689 -25.72 90.97 11.73
CA ALA A 689 -25.89 92.43 11.74
C ALA A 689 -26.79 92.91 12.89
N VAL A 690 -27.87 92.18 13.18
CA VAL A 690 -28.77 92.48 14.31
C VAL A 690 -28.09 92.20 15.66
N ASP A 691 -27.36 91.08 15.79
CA ASP A 691 -26.69 90.71 17.04
C ASP A 691 -25.60 91.72 17.46
N GLN A 692 -24.99 92.40 16.48
CA GLN A 692 -23.90 93.37 16.71
C GLN A 692 -24.37 94.83 16.70
N VAL A 693 -25.67 95.08 16.47
CA VAL A 693 -26.21 96.44 16.26
C VAL A 693 -26.01 97.36 17.47
N ASN A 694 -26.12 96.81 18.68
CA ASN A 694 -26.00 97.58 19.93
C ASN A 694 -24.55 97.93 20.27
N GLU A 695 -23.58 97.17 19.75
CA GLU A 695 -22.15 97.40 19.98
C GLU A 695 -21.50 98.23 18.86
N GLY A 696 -22.20 98.42 17.73
CA GLY A 696 -21.71 99.15 16.57
C GLY A 696 -20.56 98.46 15.83
N ASN A 697 -20.37 97.14 16.04
CA ASN A 697 -19.18 96.39 15.60
C ASN A 697 -19.35 95.65 14.26
N TYR A 698 -20.40 95.93 13.48
CA TYR A 698 -20.67 95.24 12.21
C TYR A 698 -21.08 96.23 11.12
N VAL A 699 -20.52 96.08 9.91
CA VAL A 699 -20.88 96.88 8.75
C VAL A 699 -21.08 96.01 7.51
N VAL A 700 -22.04 96.40 6.68
CA VAL A 700 -22.15 95.91 5.31
C VAL A 700 -21.51 96.94 4.39
N SER A 701 -20.37 96.60 3.82
CA SER A 701 -19.67 97.43 2.85
C SER A 701 -20.12 97.04 1.44
N VAL A 702 -20.63 98.02 0.70
CA VAL A 702 -21.14 97.82 -0.65
C VAL A 702 -20.19 98.44 -1.65
N LEU A 703 -19.68 97.63 -2.57
CA LEU A 703 -18.71 98.01 -3.59
C LEU A 703 -19.38 97.97 -4.95
N VAL A 704 -19.15 98.98 -5.79
CA VAL A 704 -19.59 98.91 -7.19
C VAL A 704 -18.59 98.04 -7.95
N ARG A 705 -19.07 96.94 -8.54
CA ARG A 705 -18.21 96.03 -9.31
C ARG A 705 -17.89 96.60 -10.70
N PRO A 706 -16.69 96.32 -11.24
CA PRO A 706 -16.36 96.66 -12.63
C PRO A 706 -17.17 95.81 -13.62
N SER A 707 -17.13 96.18 -14.91
CA SER A 707 -17.82 95.45 -15.98
C SER A 707 -17.20 94.07 -16.30
N ASN A 708 -15.95 93.84 -15.89
CA ASN A 708 -15.23 92.59 -16.05
C ASN A 708 -14.47 92.26 -14.74
N TRP A 709 -14.47 90.99 -14.34
CA TRP A 709 -13.84 90.51 -13.11
C TRP A 709 -12.32 90.70 -13.10
N GLU A 710 -11.66 90.72 -14.25
CA GLU A 710 -10.21 90.99 -14.37
C GLU A 710 -9.82 92.42 -13.97
N LEU A 711 -10.79 93.35 -13.96
CA LEU A 711 -10.58 94.75 -13.57
C LEU A 711 -10.80 94.99 -12.07
N ALA A 712 -11.26 93.99 -11.33
CA ALA A 712 -11.39 94.08 -9.88
C ALA A 712 -10.00 93.86 -9.25
N THR A 713 -9.25 94.94 -9.09
CA THR A 713 -7.92 94.97 -8.46
C THR A 713 -7.91 95.85 -7.22
N ALA A 714 -6.89 95.71 -6.37
CA ALA A 714 -6.71 96.58 -5.20
C ALA A 714 -6.75 98.07 -5.57
N ASP A 715 -6.05 98.46 -6.64
CA ASP A 715 -6.03 99.85 -7.13
C ASP A 715 -7.42 100.36 -7.52
N PHE A 716 -8.27 99.51 -8.11
CA PHE A 716 -9.64 99.87 -8.47
C PHE A 716 -10.48 100.17 -7.22
N ILE A 717 -10.30 99.41 -6.14
CA ILE A 717 -10.98 99.65 -4.86
C ILE A 717 -10.45 100.91 -4.17
N ILE A 718 -9.14 101.15 -4.23
CA ILE A 718 -8.49 102.34 -3.66
C ILE A 718 -8.93 103.62 -4.39
N LEU A 719 -9.17 103.58 -5.71
CA LEU A 719 -9.63 104.73 -6.51
C LEU A 719 -11.11 105.09 -6.31
N LEU A 720 -11.91 104.22 -5.67
CA LEU A 720 -13.35 104.41 -5.42
C LEU A 720 -13.64 105.13 -4.09
N TYR A 721 -12.62 105.37 -3.25
CA TYR A 721 -12.68 106.10 -1.98
C TYR A 721 -11.56 107.16 -1.93
#